data_AF-A0A2D7ZRV2-F1
#
_entry.id   AF-A0A2D7ZRV2-F1
#
_cell.length_a   1.000
_cell.length_b   1.000
_cell.length_c   1.000
_cell.angle_alpha   90.00
_cell.angle_beta   90.00
_cell.angle_gamma   90.00
#
_symmetry.space_group_name_H-M   'P 1'
#
loop_
_entity.id
_entity.type
_entity.pdbx_description
1 polymer ?
#
loop_
_entity_poly.entity_id
_entity_poly.type
_entity_poly.pdbx_seq_one_letter_code
_entity_poly.pdbx_strand_id
1 'polypeptide(L)'
;MGLVASNGTGTNLEVWVHDGSSLTRHVVANHSELNSNLALEVLANGSLLLAALTTDGTLTAYEHWPASTGWVEHTLPQPSGVANEYRLDLKGGDSPLLAVRGNAISSIYGLNESGAWVSLAERPAAAVDGAWDVLHAGNHLVLMTSDPVSQHLTFNSLELNTTTGEPNQWMSTTFGDVRTNHPVHAKLDSNGTVHMAYWDEVNDDVIMLRLYGDADRDLVFDLIDAMPSVGDQWMNSDGDNYGDNPLGPLPDACPTDAGLSSFIFQGCDDYDTDGYRDTIDGCDDQGGTSWIDRFGCEDLDQDGWSDNDASYFDGDVFKSNWKQALDTDGDGFGDNHGVDCCAVPVYDPNAGPGDLFPYLASQYSDYDGDGYGDNDTDTVHGDYCPWDFGTSFRDRNGCLDTDGDGASDPSGEGTIFEWNATEHGADVWPFDPTQWQDTDGDGFGDNQSENATNPDRFPMRIAAANDTDDDGYADNWTEFYNGTNAQGIFIDACPTEWGNSTRRNLTVYAYGCPDADGDGYTDAYVFEVDPDTGLRINELGDAFPDERTQSKDRDGDGFGDNPVGANGDQCPEVPGVLNGTDGVGCRVIDLNDDDGDGLINELDLICPNTPLGEQVNADGCSQSELDDDEDGVNNNLDLCPDTPAGLAVDAEGCSEAQRTSDTDGDGLNDPEDTCPDTEPNAEVDENGCSQAQRDTDGDGLSDLDDACDDTPPGFPILANGCTDESALDTDLDGDGYSGVYAYDIDPITGLHVNQTGDAFPSDATQWFDQDGDGYGDNPSPANNADDCPAETGTSYIDFLGCYDDGDGYRDENEPEALRGDPTQWRDSDFDGFGDNWGNPSWNATRDPSWPGQFVEGATNADFCPKTTPGLSVDEEGCHISQRDSDADGVMDDADNCPNEPKGVDGYDDGCPYVPLSGDGEEGLFGVDAGIIMLALGGLGGLAIVSLLVVRLLRREDDDEDDEYDDFYDDEDEEESFLDRLDRTTSVQPQRSRSEPERRSNPGPSSGPSSPAPSRTAPVRKRGPPGGPAKTGGPPGRGPSKKPTPKAAPEPQKAGKKKVVADEDPGKKVRKAKINVDLSIFEDWQTDDREAAVEWVVGAFADGDEERTVLMQLQETGWTAKQSRAICDLAKNHRG
;
A
#
# COMPACT_ATOMS: atom_id res chain seq x y z
N MET A 1 63.43 -51.74 37.52
CA MET A 1 62.22 -52.55 37.19
C MET A 1 62.04 -53.59 38.28
N GLY A 2 60.80 -53.80 38.74
CA GLY A 2 60.44 -54.92 39.63
C GLY A 2 59.67 -56.00 38.87
N LEU A 3 59.83 -57.26 39.26
CA LEU A 3 59.05 -58.39 38.74
C LEU A 3 58.61 -59.27 39.91
N VAL A 4 57.30 -59.52 40.02
CA VAL A 4 56.69 -60.33 41.08
C VAL A 4 56.56 -61.77 40.61
N ALA A 5 56.86 -62.74 41.48
CA ALA A 5 56.67 -64.16 41.20
C ALA A 5 56.12 -64.91 42.42
N SER A 6 54.97 -65.58 42.25
CA SER A 6 54.60 -66.73 43.07
C SER A 6 55.47 -67.91 42.62
N ASN A 7 56.17 -68.58 43.55
CA ASN A 7 57.18 -69.57 43.17
C ASN A 7 56.62 -70.92 42.64
N GLY A 8 55.31 -71.05 42.53
CA GLY A 8 54.61 -72.25 42.02
C GLY A 8 54.67 -73.48 42.93
N THR A 9 55.50 -73.47 43.98
CA THR A 9 55.65 -74.56 44.95
C THR A 9 54.87 -74.34 46.25
N GLY A 10 54.16 -73.21 46.35
CA GLY A 10 53.24 -72.89 47.44
C GLY A 10 53.92 -72.55 48.77
N THR A 11 55.02 -71.78 48.72
CA THR A 11 55.78 -71.43 49.94
C THR A 11 56.18 -69.96 50.10
N ASN A 12 56.23 -69.15 49.04
CA ASN A 12 56.65 -67.75 49.09
C ASN A 12 56.13 -66.93 47.89
N LEU A 13 55.75 -65.68 48.18
CA LEU A 13 55.68 -64.55 47.25
C LEU A 13 57.05 -63.86 47.21
N GLU A 14 57.64 -63.70 46.02
CA GLU A 14 58.98 -63.12 45.86
C GLU A 14 58.96 -61.93 44.87
N VAL A 15 59.67 -60.85 45.21
CA VAL A 15 59.86 -59.67 44.34
C VAL A 15 61.32 -59.58 43.91
N TRP A 16 61.54 -59.48 42.61
CA TRP A 16 62.85 -59.37 41.98
C TRP A 16 63.06 -57.94 41.49
N VAL A 17 64.01 -57.21 42.07
CA VAL A 17 64.27 -55.79 41.76
C VAL A 17 65.58 -55.67 40.99
N HIS A 18 65.51 -55.13 39.77
CA HIS A 18 66.67 -54.80 38.94
C HIS A 18 66.96 -53.30 38.97
N ASP A 19 68.13 -52.93 39.50
CA ASP A 19 68.59 -51.54 39.66
C ASP A 19 69.26 -50.94 38.40
N GLY A 20 69.50 -51.77 37.38
CA GLY A 20 70.24 -51.41 36.16
C GLY A 20 71.61 -52.09 36.06
N SER A 21 72.15 -52.58 37.18
CA SER A 21 73.45 -53.23 37.31
C SER A 21 73.40 -54.57 38.07
N SER A 22 72.45 -54.73 38.99
CA SER A 22 72.25 -55.92 39.81
C SER A 22 70.78 -56.34 39.87
N LEU A 23 70.55 -57.63 40.15
CA LEU A 23 69.24 -58.22 40.35
C LEU A 23 69.15 -58.74 41.79
N THR A 24 68.36 -58.07 42.63
CA THR A 24 68.12 -58.46 44.02
C THR A 24 66.79 -59.21 44.15
N ARG A 25 66.71 -60.16 45.07
CA ARG A 25 65.53 -61.01 45.28
C ARG A 25 65.07 -60.91 46.74
N HIS A 26 63.84 -60.47 46.91
CA HIS A 26 63.20 -60.25 48.21
C HIS A 26 62.10 -61.27 48.40
N VAL A 27 62.08 -61.93 49.56
CA VAL A 27 60.94 -62.77 49.99
C VAL A 27 59.99 -61.88 50.78
N VAL A 28 58.72 -61.85 50.42
CA VAL A 28 57.72 -60.97 51.04
C VAL A 28 56.95 -61.70 52.13
N ALA A 29 56.14 -62.68 51.72
CA ALA A 29 55.26 -63.46 52.59
C ALA A 29 55.15 -64.90 52.09
N ASN A 30 54.60 -65.81 52.91
CA ASN A 30 54.25 -67.15 52.44
C ASN A 30 52.95 -67.07 51.64
N HIS A 31 52.95 -67.60 50.41
CA HIS A 31 51.82 -67.54 49.48
C HIS A 31 51.64 -68.89 48.80
N SER A 32 50.41 -69.41 48.81
CA SER A 32 50.10 -70.80 48.40
C SER A 32 49.22 -70.90 47.15
N GLU A 33 48.72 -69.79 46.63
CA GLU A 33 47.83 -69.74 45.46
C GLU A 33 48.58 -69.36 44.16
N LEU A 34 48.02 -69.76 43.02
CA LEU A 34 48.56 -69.54 41.67
C LEU A 34 47.80 -68.47 40.86
N ASN A 35 46.53 -68.20 41.22
CA ASN A 35 45.61 -67.36 40.45
C ASN A 35 45.32 -66.00 41.12
N SER A 36 46.10 -65.64 42.15
CA SER A 36 45.95 -64.36 42.86
C SER A 36 46.32 -63.19 41.97
N ASN A 37 45.56 -62.10 42.04
CA ASN A 37 45.92 -60.85 41.38
C ASN A 37 46.99 -60.14 42.23
N LEU A 38 48.05 -59.64 41.58
CA LEU A 38 49.24 -59.07 42.20
C LEU A 38 49.60 -57.76 41.49
N ALA A 39 49.68 -56.66 42.23
CA ALA A 39 50.04 -55.34 41.70
C ALA A 39 51.22 -54.75 42.48
N LEU A 40 52.23 -54.23 41.79
CA LEU A 40 53.47 -53.69 42.37
C LEU A 40 53.73 -52.28 41.84
N GLU A 41 53.74 -51.30 42.73
CA GLU A 41 53.91 -49.88 42.41
C GLU A 41 55.02 -49.21 43.22
N VAL A 42 55.38 -47.98 42.80
CA VAL A 42 56.42 -47.17 43.44
C VAL A 42 55.81 -45.89 44.02
N LEU A 43 56.07 -45.63 45.29
CA LEU A 43 55.68 -44.39 45.96
C LEU A 43 56.67 -43.26 45.64
N ALA A 44 56.25 -42.00 45.71
CA ALA A 44 57.10 -40.85 45.41
C ALA A 44 58.34 -40.74 46.32
N ASN A 45 58.26 -41.28 47.55
CA ASN A 45 59.38 -41.40 48.49
C ASN A 45 60.38 -42.53 48.13
N GLY A 46 60.13 -43.30 47.07
CA GLY A 46 60.92 -44.43 46.60
C GLY A 46 60.58 -45.79 47.23
N SER A 47 59.63 -45.88 48.16
CA SER A 47 59.12 -47.16 48.67
C SER A 47 58.48 -47.98 47.55
N LEU A 48 58.61 -49.31 47.64
CA LEU A 48 57.83 -50.24 46.82
C LEU A 48 56.58 -50.66 47.59
N LEU A 49 55.43 -50.70 46.92
CA LEU A 49 54.15 -51.15 47.48
C LEU A 49 53.62 -52.31 46.64
N LEU A 50 53.40 -53.46 47.28
CA LEU A 50 52.90 -54.69 46.65
C LEU A 50 51.56 -55.06 47.25
N ALA A 51 50.50 -55.05 46.46
CA ALA A 51 49.19 -55.58 46.83
C ALA A 51 49.00 -57.00 46.27
N ALA A 52 48.34 -57.87 47.05
CA ALA A 52 47.98 -59.22 46.66
C ALA A 52 46.52 -59.52 47.05
N LEU A 53 45.75 -60.03 46.10
CA LEU A 53 44.34 -60.40 46.28
C LEU A 53 44.12 -61.83 45.77
N THR A 54 43.75 -62.74 46.68
CA THR A 54 43.51 -64.16 46.37
C THR A 54 42.12 -64.40 45.79
N THR A 55 41.91 -65.56 45.17
CA THR A 55 40.59 -65.89 44.58
C THR A 55 39.51 -66.17 45.62
N ASP A 56 39.88 -66.41 46.89
CA ASP A 56 38.93 -66.50 48.02
C ASP A 56 38.57 -65.13 48.64
N GLY A 57 39.20 -64.05 48.20
CA GLY A 57 38.93 -62.67 48.65
C GLY A 57 39.90 -62.15 49.72
N THR A 58 40.92 -62.92 50.11
CA THR A 58 41.94 -62.44 51.05
C THR A 58 42.80 -61.34 50.39
N LEU A 59 42.76 -60.13 50.96
CA LEU A 59 43.48 -58.94 50.49
C LEU A 59 44.61 -58.59 51.47
N THR A 60 45.83 -58.48 50.96
CA THR A 60 47.00 -58.02 51.72
C THR A 60 47.80 -56.98 50.94
N ALA A 61 48.47 -56.07 51.66
CA ALA A 61 49.42 -55.13 51.09
C ALA A 61 50.73 -55.15 51.87
N TYR A 62 51.85 -55.00 51.17
CA TYR A 62 53.20 -55.06 51.70
C TYR A 62 54.00 -53.85 51.22
N GLU A 63 54.67 -53.15 52.12
CA GLU A 63 55.51 -51.98 51.80
C GLU A 63 56.99 -52.24 52.09
N HIS A 64 57.88 -51.81 51.19
CA HIS A 64 59.33 -51.87 51.36
C HIS A 64 59.97 -50.51 51.12
N TRP A 65 60.42 -49.89 52.21
CA TRP A 65 61.10 -48.60 52.23
C TRP A 65 62.51 -48.71 51.63
N PRO A 66 63.08 -47.65 51.01
CA PRO A 66 64.42 -47.70 50.39
C PRO A 66 65.57 -48.13 51.33
N ALA A 67 65.35 -48.06 52.65
CA ALA A 67 66.32 -48.43 53.68
C ALA A 67 65.85 -49.54 54.64
N SER A 68 64.69 -50.18 54.42
CA SER A 68 64.26 -51.31 55.27
C SER A 68 64.99 -52.60 54.89
N THR A 69 65.13 -53.52 55.85
CA THR A 69 65.74 -54.84 55.65
C THR A 69 64.69 -55.94 55.39
N GLY A 70 63.52 -55.55 54.88
CA GLY A 70 62.34 -56.40 54.74
C GLY A 70 61.07 -55.59 54.49
N TRP A 71 59.99 -56.31 54.21
CA TRP A 71 58.66 -55.77 53.93
C TRP A 71 57.83 -55.61 55.21
N VAL A 72 56.96 -54.61 55.25
CA VAL A 72 55.97 -54.36 56.30
C VAL A 72 54.60 -54.75 55.77
N GLU A 73 53.87 -55.63 56.47
CA GLU A 73 52.51 -56.02 56.13
C GLU A 73 51.49 -55.02 56.69
N HIS A 74 50.58 -54.56 55.83
CA HIS A 74 49.52 -53.59 56.13
C HIS A 74 48.17 -54.30 56.27
N THR A 75 47.45 -54.03 57.38
CA THR A 75 46.12 -54.60 57.63
C THR A 75 45.05 -53.86 56.82
N LEU A 76 44.37 -54.57 55.91
CA LEU A 76 43.29 -54.03 55.09
C LEU A 76 41.93 -54.66 55.43
N PRO A 77 40.81 -53.92 55.30
CA PRO A 77 39.47 -54.52 55.26
C PRO A 77 39.35 -55.51 54.10
N GLN A 78 38.73 -56.66 54.35
CA GLN A 78 38.68 -57.74 53.37
C GLN A 78 37.44 -57.59 52.47
N PRO A 79 37.58 -57.65 51.13
CA PRO A 79 36.45 -57.60 50.21
C PRO A 79 35.57 -58.86 50.33
N SER A 80 34.31 -58.77 49.92
CA SER A 80 33.37 -59.90 49.95
C SER A 80 32.68 -60.10 48.60
N GLY A 81 32.73 -61.33 48.08
CA GLY A 81 32.21 -61.72 46.77
C GLY A 81 32.27 -63.24 46.55
N VAL A 82 32.04 -63.70 45.32
CA VAL A 82 32.25 -65.11 44.91
C VAL A 82 33.62 -65.24 44.24
N ALA A 83 34.20 -66.44 44.30
CA ALA A 83 35.52 -66.69 43.75
C ALA A 83 35.60 -66.37 42.24
N ASN A 84 36.70 -65.73 41.83
CA ASN A 84 37.01 -65.20 40.50
C ASN A 84 36.32 -63.87 40.09
N GLU A 85 35.36 -63.35 40.87
CA GLU A 85 34.73 -62.04 40.59
C GLU A 85 35.61 -60.84 41.03
N TYR A 86 36.69 -61.12 41.76
CA TYR A 86 37.60 -60.12 42.29
C TYR A 86 38.45 -59.46 41.19
N ARG A 87 38.71 -58.15 41.34
CA ARG A 87 39.71 -57.38 40.59
C ARG A 87 40.47 -56.47 41.56
N LEU A 88 41.73 -56.22 41.23
CA LEU A 88 42.69 -55.43 42.00
C LEU A 88 43.36 -54.46 41.03
N ASP A 89 43.41 -53.19 41.42
CA ASP A 89 44.31 -52.21 40.82
C ASP A 89 44.96 -51.38 41.94
N LEU A 90 46.20 -50.95 41.71
CA LEU A 90 47.04 -50.23 42.65
C LEU A 90 47.79 -49.15 41.88
N LYS A 91 47.77 -47.91 42.36
CA LYS A 91 48.57 -46.80 41.83
C LYS A 91 49.51 -46.25 42.90
N GLY A 92 50.74 -45.94 42.48
CA GLY A 92 51.78 -45.32 43.30
C GLY A 92 51.72 -43.80 43.33
N GLY A 93 52.88 -43.15 43.46
CA GLY A 93 53.01 -41.68 43.57
C GLY A 93 52.96 -41.18 45.03
N ASP A 94 52.58 -39.91 45.22
CA ASP A 94 52.52 -39.26 46.54
C ASP A 94 51.31 -39.73 47.37
N SER A 95 50.17 -39.95 46.72
CA SER A 95 48.92 -40.43 47.33
C SER A 95 48.56 -41.82 46.77
N PRO A 96 49.12 -42.92 47.34
CA PRO A 96 48.86 -44.26 46.83
C PRO A 96 47.42 -44.71 47.06
N LEU A 97 46.87 -45.38 46.05
CA LEU A 97 45.46 -45.79 45.98
C LEU A 97 45.34 -47.25 45.57
N LEU A 98 44.42 -47.95 46.24
CA LEU A 98 44.19 -49.38 46.10
C LEU A 98 42.70 -49.61 45.82
N ALA A 99 42.35 -49.83 44.54
CA ALA A 99 40.97 -50.01 44.09
C ALA A 99 40.63 -51.50 44.03
N VAL A 100 39.74 -51.96 44.92
CA VAL A 100 39.41 -53.38 45.09
C VAL A 100 37.94 -53.66 44.79
N ARG A 101 37.72 -54.70 43.99
CA ARG A 101 36.40 -55.10 43.53
C ARG A 101 35.98 -56.46 44.10
N GLY A 102 34.76 -56.51 44.63
CA GLY A 102 33.97 -57.69 45.01
C GLY A 102 32.47 -57.36 44.85
N ASN A 103 31.57 -58.01 45.61
CA ASN A 103 30.10 -57.86 45.47
C ASN A 103 29.41 -57.03 46.57
N ALA A 104 29.87 -57.09 47.83
CA ALA A 104 29.15 -56.47 48.96
C ALA A 104 30.02 -55.58 49.87
N ILE A 105 31.35 -55.70 49.80
CA ILE A 105 32.31 -54.72 50.31
C ILE A 105 33.33 -54.52 49.20
N SER A 106 33.46 -53.29 48.71
CA SER A 106 34.29 -52.94 47.55
C SER A 106 34.65 -51.47 47.64
N SER A 107 35.75 -51.21 48.34
CA SER A 107 36.22 -49.86 48.61
C SER A 107 37.42 -49.52 47.74
N ILE A 108 37.56 -48.23 47.47
CA ILE A 108 38.86 -47.64 47.18
C ILE A 108 39.52 -47.33 48.52
N TYR A 109 40.71 -47.86 48.74
CA TYR A 109 41.51 -47.55 49.92
C TYR A 109 42.63 -46.56 49.57
N GLY A 110 42.96 -45.69 50.51
CA GLY A 110 44.13 -44.82 50.47
C GLY A 110 44.75 -44.66 51.85
N LEU A 111 45.92 -44.04 51.93
CA LEU A 111 46.56 -43.72 53.20
C LEU A 111 46.00 -42.42 53.79
N ASN A 112 45.66 -42.44 55.07
CA ASN A 112 45.36 -41.22 55.83
C ASN A 112 46.64 -40.51 56.33
N GLU A 113 46.50 -39.34 56.96
CA GLU A 113 47.61 -38.56 57.54
C GLU A 113 48.50 -39.35 58.52
N SER A 114 47.99 -40.42 59.14
CA SER A 114 48.74 -41.29 60.06
C SER A 114 49.46 -42.45 59.37
N GLY A 115 49.43 -42.54 58.04
CA GLY A 115 50.03 -43.63 57.27
C GLY A 115 49.27 -44.96 57.39
N ALA A 116 47.97 -44.92 57.74
CA ALA A 116 47.12 -46.09 57.84
C ALA A 116 46.12 -46.14 56.68
N TRP A 117 45.89 -47.35 56.14
CA TRP A 117 44.91 -47.57 55.09
C TRP A 117 43.47 -47.39 55.59
N VAL A 118 42.71 -46.55 54.90
CA VAL A 118 41.30 -46.27 55.17
C VAL A 118 40.47 -46.40 53.89
N SER A 119 39.18 -46.73 54.02
CA SER A 119 38.23 -46.69 52.91
C SER A 119 37.89 -45.23 52.60
N LEU A 120 38.14 -44.78 51.36
CA LEU A 120 37.81 -43.44 50.89
C LEU A 120 36.39 -43.37 50.33
N ALA A 121 35.97 -44.37 49.56
CA ALA A 121 34.61 -44.50 49.02
C ALA A 121 34.27 -45.96 48.68
N GLU A 122 32.97 -46.26 48.65
CA GLU A 122 32.43 -47.47 48.00
C GLU A 122 32.39 -47.26 46.48
N ARG A 123 32.56 -48.33 45.68
CA ARG A 123 32.60 -48.25 44.21
C ARG A 123 31.21 -48.08 43.54
N PRO A 124 31.14 -47.54 42.31
CA PRO A 124 29.98 -47.65 41.43
C PRO A 124 29.82 -49.10 40.88
N ALA A 125 28.73 -49.35 40.16
CA ALA A 125 28.45 -50.64 39.52
C ALA A 125 29.40 -50.95 38.33
N ALA A 126 29.69 -52.22 38.07
CA ALA A 126 30.54 -52.68 36.98
C ALA A 126 30.20 -54.14 36.59
N ALA A 127 30.35 -54.51 35.31
CA ALA A 127 30.05 -55.86 34.80
C ALA A 127 31.17 -56.85 35.13
N VAL A 128 30.83 -58.11 35.47
CA VAL A 128 31.73 -59.07 36.18
C VAL A 128 33.10 -59.21 35.52
N ASP A 129 33.14 -59.34 34.19
CA ASP A 129 34.38 -59.49 33.43
C ASP A 129 34.80 -58.22 32.66
N GLY A 130 34.30 -57.06 33.08
CA GLY A 130 34.76 -55.78 32.57
C GLY A 130 36.15 -55.36 33.04
N ALA A 131 36.74 -54.46 32.25
CA ALA A 131 37.94 -53.71 32.56
C ALA A 131 37.80 -52.92 33.87
N TRP A 132 38.93 -52.68 34.51
CA TRP A 132 39.03 -52.02 35.81
C TRP A 132 40.41 -51.35 35.90
N ASP A 133 40.44 -50.02 35.90
CA ASP A 133 41.66 -49.19 35.97
C ASP A 133 41.32 -47.87 36.69
N VAL A 134 42.17 -47.40 37.61
CA VAL A 134 41.93 -46.15 38.35
C VAL A 134 42.98 -45.08 38.05
N LEU A 135 42.53 -43.87 37.73
CA LEU A 135 43.36 -42.68 37.55
C LEU A 135 43.14 -41.73 38.73
N HIS A 136 44.19 -41.00 39.13
CA HIS A 136 44.15 -40.03 40.22
C HIS A 136 44.79 -38.72 39.76
N ALA A 137 44.07 -37.60 39.96
CA ALA A 137 44.43 -36.28 39.47
C ALA A 137 44.02 -35.21 40.49
N GLY A 138 44.99 -34.67 41.23
CA GLY A 138 44.72 -33.69 42.29
C GLY A 138 43.86 -34.27 43.42
N ASN A 139 42.68 -33.68 43.64
CA ASN A 139 41.67 -34.18 44.59
C ASN A 139 40.63 -35.12 43.92
N HIS A 140 40.73 -35.36 42.62
CA HIS A 140 39.77 -36.17 41.87
C HIS A 140 40.33 -37.55 41.56
N LEU A 141 39.43 -38.53 41.61
CA LEU A 141 39.68 -39.91 41.26
C LEU A 141 38.74 -40.31 40.12
N VAL A 142 39.29 -40.95 39.08
CA VAL A 142 38.53 -41.45 37.93
C VAL A 142 38.71 -42.96 37.85
N LEU A 143 37.66 -43.71 38.18
CA LEU A 143 37.61 -45.17 38.03
C LEU A 143 36.99 -45.49 36.67
N MET A 144 37.76 -46.14 35.80
CA MET A 144 37.30 -46.58 34.48
C MET A 144 36.86 -48.04 34.55
N THR A 145 35.59 -48.29 34.25
CA THR A 145 34.96 -49.63 34.27
C THR A 145 34.30 -49.91 32.92
N SER A 146 34.35 -51.16 32.43
CA SER A 146 33.62 -51.52 31.21
C SER A 146 32.51 -52.55 31.44
N ASP A 147 31.65 -52.68 30.44
CA ASP A 147 30.83 -53.86 30.21
C ASP A 147 31.06 -54.41 28.79
N PRO A 148 31.82 -55.52 28.64
CA PRO A 148 32.06 -56.16 27.35
C PRO A 148 30.79 -56.68 26.65
N VAL A 149 29.67 -56.85 27.39
CA VAL A 149 28.40 -57.34 26.83
C VAL A 149 27.60 -56.21 26.19
N SER A 150 27.55 -55.03 26.82
CA SER A 150 26.89 -53.84 26.25
C SER A 150 27.80 -52.92 25.42
N GLN A 151 29.12 -53.19 25.39
CA GLN A 151 30.14 -52.44 24.64
C GLN A 151 30.38 -51.03 25.18
N HIS A 152 30.27 -50.88 26.50
CA HIS A 152 30.36 -49.59 27.17
C HIS A 152 31.62 -49.47 28.03
N LEU A 153 32.24 -48.30 28.00
CA LEU A 153 33.29 -47.88 28.94
C LEU A 153 32.77 -46.69 29.74
N THR A 154 32.55 -46.89 31.03
CA THR A 154 32.09 -45.85 31.96
C THR A 154 33.27 -45.27 32.72
N PHE A 155 33.45 -43.96 32.58
CA PHE A 155 34.32 -43.14 33.41
C PHE A 155 33.50 -42.71 34.62
N ASN A 156 33.88 -43.17 35.80
CA ASN A 156 33.23 -42.79 37.05
C ASN A 156 34.17 -41.83 37.77
N SER A 157 33.76 -40.60 38.01
CA SER A 157 34.57 -39.59 38.72
C SER A 157 34.05 -39.35 40.14
N LEU A 158 34.99 -39.11 41.04
CA LEU A 158 34.76 -38.89 42.47
C LEU A 158 35.69 -37.78 42.96
N GLU A 159 35.15 -36.78 43.66
CA GLU A 159 35.96 -35.82 44.41
C GLU A 159 36.23 -36.34 45.83
N LEU A 160 37.46 -36.18 46.31
CA LEU A 160 37.90 -36.72 47.61
C LEU A 160 37.78 -35.72 48.77
N ASN A 161 37.45 -34.44 48.52
CA ASN A 161 37.61 -33.35 49.50
C ASN A 161 36.38 -32.41 49.56
N THR A 162 35.29 -32.87 50.18
CA THR A 162 34.09 -32.04 50.38
C THR A 162 34.20 -31.18 51.66
N THR A 163 34.31 -29.86 51.50
CA THR A 163 34.24 -28.90 52.63
C THR A 163 32.84 -28.77 53.24
N THR A 164 31.83 -29.32 52.58
CA THR A 164 30.40 -29.18 52.90
C THR A 164 29.85 -30.25 53.85
N GLY A 165 30.55 -31.37 54.06
CA GLY A 165 30.13 -32.44 54.97
C GLY A 165 29.11 -33.44 54.41
N GLU A 166 28.70 -33.28 53.15
CA GLU A 166 27.92 -34.29 52.42
C GLU A 166 28.83 -35.47 51.96
N PRO A 167 28.29 -36.69 51.82
CA PRO A 167 29.08 -37.86 51.42
C PRO A 167 29.45 -37.79 49.93
N ASN A 168 30.72 -38.07 49.62
CA ASN A 168 31.28 -38.00 48.27
C ASN A 168 30.45 -38.87 47.29
N GLN A 169 29.84 -38.24 46.28
CA GLN A 169 29.02 -38.92 45.28
C GLN A 169 29.82 -39.20 43.99
N TRP A 170 29.47 -40.29 43.30
CA TRP A 170 30.05 -40.61 42.01
C TRP A 170 29.27 -39.95 40.87
N MET A 171 29.99 -39.20 40.04
CA MET A 171 29.54 -38.83 38.70
C MET A 171 29.94 -39.94 37.72
N SER A 172 29.21 -40.11 36.61
CA SER A 172 29.45 -41.23 35.68
C SER A 172 29.08 -40.88 34.24
N THR A 173 30.06 -40.99 33.34
CA THR A 173 29.94 -40.74 31.90
C THR A 173 30.27 -42.01 31.13
N THR A 174 29.42 -42.40 30.17
CA THR A 174 29.57 -43.69 29.45
C THR A 174 29.82 -43.48 27.97
N PHE A 175 30.92 -44.05 27.48
CA PHE A 175 31.31 -44.10 26.08
C PHE A 175 30.78 -45.38 25.41
N GLY A 176 30.39 -45.28 24.14
CA GLY A 176 29.93 -46.41 23.33
C GLY A 176 31.04 -47.12 22.58
N ASP A 177 30.71 -48.28 21.99
CA ASP A 177 31.54 -49.09 21.09
C ASP A 177 32.94 -49.49 21.60
N VAL A 178 33.15 -49.50 22.92
CA VAL A 178 34.39 -49.97 23.55
C VAL A 178 34.22 -51.39 24.10
N ARG A 179 34.97 -52.34 23.55
CA ARG A 179 34.99 -53.75 24.00
C ARG A 179 36.36 -54.12 24.54
N THR A 180 36.51 -54.11 25.86
CA THR A 180 37.71 -54.61 26.54
C THR A 180 37.36 -55.20 27.91
N ASN A 181 37.96 -56.35 28.25
CA ASN A 181 38.05 -56.87 29.62
C ASN A 181 39.39 -56.52 30.31
N HIS A 182 40.33 -55.92 29.56
CA HIS A 182 41.67 -55.54 29.98
C HIS A 182 41.73 -54.07 30.46
N PRO A 183 42.63 -53.72 31.40
CA PRO A 183 42.84 -52.33 31.82
C PRO A 183 43.12 -51.38 30.65
N VAL A 184 42.65 -50.13 30.76
CA VAL A 184 42.74 -49.11 29.70
C VAL A 184 43.98 -48.21 29.81
N HIS A 185 44.82 -48.46 30.82
CA HIS A 185 46.13 -47.85 31.06
C HIS A 185 46.15 -46.31 30.93
N ALA A 186 45.16 -45.65 31.51
CA ALA A 186 44.99 -44.21 31.40
C ALA A 186 46.07 -43.41 32.16
N LYS A 187 46.49 -42.27 31.59
CA LYS A 187 47.48 -41.35 32.15
C LYS A 187 47.12 -39.91 31.80
N LEU A 188 47.35 -39.00 32.74
CA LEU A 188 47.34 -37.56 32.50
C LEU A 188 48.74 -37.11 32.05
N ASP A 189 48.83 -36.10 31.19
CA ASP A 189 50.08 -35.36 30.93
C ASP A 189 50.13 -34.01 31.68
N SER A 190 51.12 -33.18 31.38
CA SER A 190 51.30 -31.85 31.98
C SER A 190 50.23 -30.82 31.60
N ASN A 191 49.43 -31.12 30.56
CA ASN A 191 48.47 -30.22 29.95
C ASN A 191 47.02 -30.69 30.24
N GLY A 192 46.83 -31.57 31.23
CA GLY A 192 45.51 -32.12 31.58
C GLY A 192 44.95 -33.12 30.55
N THR A 193 45.65 -33.40 29.45
CA THR A 193 45.16 -34.32 28.41
C THR A 193 45.21 -35.75 28.91
N VAL A 194 44.10 -36.48 28.82
CA VAL A 194 44.05 -37.92 29.17
C VAL A 194 44.49 -38.74 27.97
N HIS A 195 45.61 -39.45 28.08
CA HIS A 195 46.06 -40.46 27.11
C HIS A 195 45.75 -41.85 27.66
N MET A 196 45.12 -42.70 26.86
CA MET A 196 44.74 -44.07 27.27
C MET A 196 44.86 -45.04 26.09
N ALA A 197 44.98 -46.34 26.38
CA ALA A 197 45.08 -47.38 25.37
C ALA A 197 44.41 -48.69 25.82
N TYR A 198 43.53 -49.24 24.99
CA TYR A 198 42.84 -50.50 25.26
C TYR A 198 43.01 -51.51 24.13
N TRP A 199 42.84 -52.79 24.46
CA TRP A 199 42.85 -53.90 23.51
C TRP A 199 41.40 -54.21 23.12
N ASP A 200 41.07 -54.13 21.83
CA ASP A 200 39.79 -54.62 21.30
C ASP A 200 39.89 -56.13 21.05
N GLU A 201 39.24 -56.92 21.91
CA GLU A 201 39.21 -58.39 21.81
C GLU A 201 38.53 -58.93 20.54
N VAL A 202 37.76 -58.10 19.81
CA VAL A 202 37.06 -58.54 18.59
C VAL A 202 37.96 -58.49 17.37
N ASN A 203 38.79 -57.45 17.26
CA ASN A 203 39.68 -57.23 16.11
C ASN A 203 41.14 -57.61 16.38
N ASP A 204 41.51 -57.86 17.65
CA ASP A 204 42.89 -58.12 18.13
C ASP A 204 43.84 -56.91 17.97
N ASP A 205 43.26 -55.70 17.99
CA ASP A 205 43.93 -54.41 17.81
C ASP A 205 44.11 -53.65 19.14
N VAL A 206 45.10 -52.76 19.19
CA VAL A 206 45.31 -51.83 20.31
C VAL A 206 44.94 -50.41 19.88
N ILE A 207 43.90 -49.85 20.48
CA ILE A 207 43.37 -48.53 20.18
C ILE A 207 43.88 -47.53 21.22
N MET A 208 44.47 -46.43 20.78
CA MET A 208 44.85 -45.31 21.65
C MET A 208 43.88 -44.14 21.49
N LEU A 209 43.49 -43.53 22.60
CA LEU A 209 42.66 -42.33 22.65
C LEU A 209 43.39 -41.19 23.36
N ARG A 210 43.07 -39.96 22.97
CA ARG A 210 43.39 -38.72 23.67
C ARG A 210 42.10 -37.95 23.90
N LEU A 211 41.92 -37.44 25.11
CA LEU A 211 40.75 -36.64 25.48
C LEU A 211 41.21 -35.20 25.76
N TYR A 212 40.70 -34.28 24.94
CA TYR A 212 40.78 -32.82 25.13
C TYR A 212 40.15 -32.42 26.48
N GLY A 213 40.67 -31.35 27.10
CA GLY A 213 39.83 -30.43 27.87
C GLY A 213 39.04 -29.57 26.89
N ASP A 214 37.81 -29.25 27.29
CA ASP A 214 36.81 -28.48 26.57
C ASP A 214 35.82 -28.01 27.67
N ALA A 215 36.03 -26.79 28.16
CA ALA A 215 35.45 -26.31 29.41
C ALA A 215 34.01 -25.80 29.27
N ASP A 216 33.71 -25.06 28.21
CA ASP A 216 32.41 -24.45 27.90
C ASP A 216 31.60 -25.22 26.83
N ARG A 217 32.24 -26.11 26.05
CA ARG A 217 31.66 -27.14 25.16
C ARG A 217 31.36 -26.71 23.73
N ASP A 218 32.14 -25.77 23.18
CA ASP A 218 32.03 -25.35 21.78
C ASP A 218 32.77 -26.26 20.77
N LEU A 219 33.53 -27.25 21.27
CA LEU A 219 34.36 -28.24 20.54
C LEU A 219 35.74 -27.73 20.09
N VAL A 220 36.12 -26.49 20.41
CA VAL A 220 37.52 -26.07 20.52
C VAL A 220 38.05 -26.59 21.86
N PHE A 221 39.37 -26.79 21.96
CA PHE A 221 40.00 -27.32 23.18
C PHE A 221 40.75 -26.20 23.90
N ASP A 222 40.70 -26.15 25.24
CA ASP A 222 41.31 -25.11 26.10
C ASP A 222 42.81 -24.81 25.80
N LEU A 223 43.49 -25.70 25.07
CA LEU A 223 44.89 -25.60 24.68
C LEU A 223 45.15 -24.73 23.43
N ILE A 224 44.12 -24.45 22.62
CA ILE A 224 44.20 -23.69 21.37
C ILE A 224 43.16 -22.56 21.27
N ASP A 225 42.44 -22.34 22.36
CA ASP A 225 41.33 -21.43 22.53
C ASP A 225 41.81 -20.16 23.25
N ALA A 226 41.33 -18.99 22.81
CA ALA A 226 41.64 -17.70 23.41
C ALA A 226 40.75 -17.34 24.62
N MET A 227 39.51 -17.83 24.69
CA MET A 227 38.58 -17.55 25.79
C MET A 227 37.88 -18.83 26.33
N PRO A 228 38.61 -19.77 26.98
CA PRO A 228 38.13 -21.12 27.36
C PRO A 228 37.13 -21.18 28.53
N SER A 229 36.20 -20.24 28.57
CA SER A 229 35.05 -20.18 29.47
C SER A 229 33.84 -19.48 28.84
N VAL A 230 33.91 -19.17 27.55
CA VAL A 230 32.94 -18.36 26.78
C VAL A 230 32.61 -19.13 25.50
N GLY A 231 31.77 -20.16 25.62
CA GLY A 231 31.50 -21.08 24.51
C GLY A 231 30.97 -20.37 23.25
N ASP A 232 31.46 -20.84 22.10
CA ASP A 232 31.37 -20.19 20.77
C ASP A 232 32.28 -18.92 20.63
N GLN A 233 33.24 -18.68 21.53
CA GLN A 233 34.32 -17.67 21.39
C GLN A 233 35.73 -18.26 21.55
N TRP A 234 36.33 -18.68 20.45
CA TRP A 234 37.68 -19.28 20.44
C TRP A 234 38.83 -18.29 20.10
N MET A 235 38.52 -17.00 19.88
CA MET A 235 39.47 -15.99 19.42
C MET A 235 39.19 -14.63 20.07
N ASN A 236 40.26 -13.98 20.51
CA ASN A 236 40.36 -12.60 20.95
C ASN A 236 41.67 -12.07 20.33
N SER A 237 41.61 -11.08 19.44
CA SER A 237 42.75 -10.69 18.60
C SER A 237 43.69 -9.66 19.21
N ASP A 238 43.23 -8.83 20.15
CA ASP A 238 43.96 -7.68 20.68
C ASP A 238 44.19 -7.68 22.21
N GLY A 239 43.30 -8.30 23.00
CA GLY A 239 43.51 -8.65 24.42
C GLY A 239 42.47 -8.11 25.41
N ASP A 240 41.35 -7.56 24.95
CA ASP A 240 40.37 -6.82 25.78
C ASP A 240 39.38 -7.67 26.61
N ASN A 241 39.25 -8.97 26.31
CA ASN A 241 38.30 -9.96 26.85
C ASN A 241 36.88 -10.00 26.21
N TYR A 242 36.66 -9.36 25.07
CA TYR A 242 35.55 -9.66 24.15
C TYR A 242 36.00 -10.66 23.06
N GLY A 243 35.14 -11.11 22.15
CA GLY A 243 35.48 -12.21 21.22
C GLY A 243 35.19 -11.96 19.75
N ASP A 244 36.18 -12.24 18.89
CA ASP A 244 36.15 -12.03 17.43
C ASP A 244 34.99 -12.72 16.69
N ASN A 245 34.29 -13.70 17.29
CA ASN A 245 33.16 -14.36 16.64
C ASN A 245 31.87 -13.54 16.86
N PRO A 246 31.30 -12.89 15.83
CA PRO A 246 30.07 -12.10 15.95
C PRO A 246 28.81 -12.96 16.18
N LEU A 247 28.95 -14.29 16.20
CA LEU A 247 27.87 -15.24 16.54
C LEU A 247 28.01 -15.83 17.95
N GLY A 248 29.10 -15.55 18.66
CA GLY A 248 29.30 -15.97 20.04
C GLY A 248 28.71 -14.96 21.06
N PRO A 249 28.58 -15.34 22.34
CA PRO A 249 28.30 -14.40 23.41
C PRO A 249 29.51 -13.46 23.62
N LEU A 250 29.28 -12.26 24.17
CA LEU A 250 30.30 -11.20 24.29
C LEU A 250 31.06 -10.93 22.95
N PRO A 251 30.33 -10.73 21.82
CA PRO A 251 30.95 -10.51 20.52
C PRO A 251 31.61 -9.13 20.48
N ASP A 252 32.85 -9.10 20.02
CA ASP A 252 33.63 -7.90 19.82
C ASP A 252 33.16 -7.15 18.56
N ALA A 253 32.88 -5.86 18.72
CA ALA A 253 32.47 -4.94 17.66
C ALA A 253 33.64 -4.18 17.02
N CYS A 254 34.82 -4.20 17.65
CA CYS A 254 36.06 -3.55 17.20
C CYS A 254 37.30 -4.49 17.27
N PRO A 255 37.35 -5.66 16.57
CA PRO A 255 38.34 -6.76 16.81
C PRO A 255 39.81 -6.52 16.44
N THR A 256 40.25 -5.28 16.44
CA THR A 256 41.64 -4.85 16.28
C THR A 256 42.07 -3.74 17.24
N ASP A 257 41.14 -3.17 18.01
CA ASP A 257 41.27 -1.88 18.68
C ASP A 257 40.75 -1.95 20.14
N ALA A 258 41.23 -2.97 20.87
CA ALA A 258 41.05 -3.30 22.29
C ALA A 258 40.40 -2.23 23.19
N GLY A 259 39.09 -2.35 23.37
CA GLY A 259 38.27 -1.39 24.08
C GLY A 259 37.92 -1.70 25.53
N LEU A 260 37.04 -0.86 26.09
CA LEU A 260 36.33 -1.11 27.36
C LEU A 260 34.81 -0.98 27.23
N SER A 261 34.29 -0.46 26.09
CA SER A 261 32.86 -0.30 25.87
C SER A 261 32.11 -1.62 26.10
N SER A 262 30.98 -1.52 26.77
CA SER A 262 30.18 -2.66 27.24
C SER A 262 28.69 -2.57 26.89
N PHE A 263 28.21 -1.36 26.56
CA PHE A 263 26.84 -1.07 26.14
C PHE A 263 26.73 -0.89 24.62
N ILE A 264 25.72 -1.53 24.02
CA ILE A 264 25.38 -1.55 22.59
C ILE A 264 26.47 -2.18 21.70
N PHE A 265 27.67 -1.63 21.71
CA PHE A 265 28.87 -2.15 21.03
C PHE A 265 29.91 -2.52 22.08
N GLN A 266 30.44 -3.73 22.00
CA GLN A 266 31.36 -4.27 23.00
C GLN A 266 32.78 -4.34 22.43
N GLY A 267 33.80 -4.02 23.24
CA GLY A 267 35.21 -4.09 22.84
C GLY A 267 35.75 -2.88 22.05
N CYS A 268 35.05 -1.74 22.04
CA CYS A 268 35.50 -0.52 21.37
C CYS A 268 36.08 0.54 22.33
N ASP A 269 36.82 1.51 21.79
CA ASP A 269 37.31 2.70 22.51
C ASP A 269 36.18 3.37 23.33
N ASP A 270 36.49 3.61 24.60
CA ASP A 270 35.63 4.15 25.66
C ASP A 270 36.55 5.00 26.55
N TYR A 271 36.47 6.32 26.42
CA TYR A 271 37.49 7.25 26.96
C TYR A 271 37.36 7.52 28.47
N ASP A 272 36.14 7.65 28.99
CA ASP A 272 35.89 7.96 30.41
C ASP A 272 35.36 6.78 31.25
N THR A 273 35.06 5.65 30.61
CA THR A 273 34.75 4.34 31.19
C THR A 273 33.37 4.21 31.83
N ASP A 274 32.36 4.88 31.27
CA ASP A 274 30.94 4.62 31.61
C ASP A 274 30.38 3.34 30.97
N GLY A 275 30.93 2.94 29.81
CA GLY A 275 30.56 1.74 29.07
C GLY A 275 29.97 1.97 27.67
N TYR A 276 29.69 3.20 27.24
CA TYR A 276 29.44 3.51 25.83
C TYR A 276 30.75 3.54 25.03
N ARG A 277 30.69 3.89 23.74
CA ARG A 277 31.89 4.10 22.90
C ARG A 277 31.92 5.53 22.40
N ASP A 278 33.11 6.13 22.29
CA ASP A 278 33.36 7.54 21.93
C ASP A 278 32.61 8.06 20.67
N THR A 279 32.15 7.15 19.80
CA THR A 279 31.48 7.48 18.52
C THR A 279 29.96 7.33 18.53
N ILE A 280 29.35 7.01 19.68
CA ILE A 280 27.89 7.12 19.92
C ILE A 280 27.55 7.87 21.20
N ASP A 281 28.52 8.01 22.10
CA ASP A 281 28.44 8.80 23.32
C ASP A 281 28.16 10.28 23.01
N GLY A 282 27.18 10.86 23.70
CA GLY A 282 26.79 12.26 23.62
C GLY A 282 27.54 13.16 24.59
N CYS A 283 28.40 12.60 25.45
CA CYS A 283 29.15 13.25 26.53
C CYS A 283 30.57 12.65 26.70
N ASP A 284 31.31 12.47 25.60
CA ASP A 284 32.64 11.79 25.49
C ASP A 284 33.82 12.30 26.38
N ASP A 285 33.57 13.20 27.34
CA ASP A 285 34.51 13.58 28.40
C ASP A 285 33.92 13.55 29.84
N GLN A 286 32.67 13.10 30.01
CA GLN A 286 31.81 13.23 31.21
C GLN A 286 30.80 12.07 31.36
N GLY A 287 31.31 10.84 31.37
CA GLY A 287 30.54 9.59 31.44
C GLY A 287 29.43 9.52 32.49
N GLY A 288 28.32 8.90 32.09
CA GLY A 288 27.04 8.94 32.79
C GLY A 288 26.23 7.65 32.66
N THR A 289 24.90 7.77 32.53
CA THR A 289 24.00 6.61 32.43
C THR A 289 22.81 6.77 31.48
N SER A 290 22.57 7.97 30.93
CA SER A 290 21.46 8.20 30.00
C SER A 290 21.54 7.31 28.76
N TRP A 291 20.37 6.92 28.23
CA TRP A 291 20.23 5.93 27.16
C TRP A 291 19.00 6.09 26.26
N ILE A 292 18.13 7.08 26.52
CA ILE A 292 16.89 7.30 25.75
C ILE A 292 17.09 8.38 24.67
N ASP A 293 17.68 9.52 25.03
CA ASP A 293 17.86 10.72 24.22
C ASP A 293 19.31 10.93 23.75
N ARG A 294 20.24 10.91 24.71
CA ARG A 294 21.69 10.98 24.52
C ARG A 294 22.30 9.79 25.26
N PHE A 295 23.19 9.05 24.61
CA PHE A 295 23.93 7.99 25.31
C PHE A 295 25.06 8.62 26.15
N GLY A 296 25.32 8.07 27.33
CA GLY A 296 26.52 8.36 28.14
C GLY A 296 26.56 9.70 28.89
N CYS A 297 25.45 10.43 28.96
CA CYS A 297 25.39 11.70 29.67
C CYS A 297 24.91 11.56 31.13
N GLU A 298 25.17 12.60 31.94
CA GLU A 298 24.69 12.68 33.32
C GLU A 298 23.15 12.53 33.37
N ASP A 299 22.71 11.70 34.31
CA ASP A 299 21.36 11.20 34.50
C ASP A 299 21.23 10.98 36.01
N LEU A 300 20.71 11.99 36.70
CA LEU A 300 20.84 12.13 38.15
C LEU A 300 19.94 11.18 38.94
N ASP A 301 18.83 10.72 38.35
CA ASP A 301 17.90 9.78 38.98
C ASP A 301 17.64 8.47 38.22
N GLN A 302 18.43 8.19 37.18
CA GLN A 302 18.58 6.87 36.55
C GLN A 302 17.29 6.32 35.93
N ASP A 303 16.46 7.21 35.40
CA ASP A 303 15.28 6.85 34.61
C ASP A 303 15.68 6.51 33.15
N GLY A 304 16.68 7.22 32.60
CA GLY A 304 17.28 6.97 31.29
C GLY A 304 17.37 8.19 30.36
N TRP A 305 16.71 9.30 30.67
CA TRP A 305 16.89 10.57 29.96
C TRP A 305 18.13 11.33 30.47
N SER A 306 18.72 12.20 29.64
CA SER A 306 19.87 13.02 30.05
C SER A 306 19.43 14.31 30.75
N ASP A 307 20.18 14.72 31.78
CA ASP A 307 19.89 15.90 32.61
C ASP A 307 19.72 17.19 31.76
N ASN A 308 18.52 17.80 31.72
CA ASN A 308 18.27 19.11 31.03
C ASN A 308 19.12 20.26 31.58
N ASP A 309 20.16 20.69 30.87
CA ASP A 309 21.19 21.58 31.39
C ASP A 309 21.52 22.75 30.44
N ALA A 310 22.53 23.56 30.80
CA ALA A 310 22.97 24.69 29.97
C ALA A 310 23.70 24.28 28.67
N SER A 311 23.98 22.99 28.46
CA SER A 311 24.48 22.41 27.21
C SER A 311 23.38 21.76 26.36
N TYR A 312 22.31 21.26 26.99
CA TYR A 312 21.22 20.55 26.32
C TYR A 312 19.86 20.79 27.00
N PHE A 313 18.98 21.52 26.30
CA PHE A 313 17.69 21.99 26.84
C PHE A 313 16.50 21.07 26.56
N ASP A 314 16.73 19.95 25.87
CA ASP A 314 15.67 19.03 25.40
C ASP A 314 15.69 17.68 26.16
N GLY A 315 16.38 17.63 27.30
CA GLY A 315 16.47 16.47 28.21
C GLY A 315 15.50 16.53 29.39
N ASP A 316 15.73 15.70 30.40
CA ASP A 316 14.90 15.56 31.60
C ASP A 316 14.74 16.86 32.40
N VAL A 317 13.49 17.36 32.42
CA VAL A 317 13.04 18.59 33.08
C VAL A 317 12.99 18.45 34.60
N PHE A 318 12.86 17.24 35.13
CA PHE A 318 12.53 16.96 36.54
C PHE A 318 13.70 16.46 37.40
N LYS A 319 14.73 15.79 36.85
CA LYS A 319 16.11 15.52 37.38
C LYS A 319 16.30 14.81 38.72
N SER A 320 15.24 14.73 39.48
CA SER A 320 15.20 14.26 40.87
C SER A 320 13.89 13.55 41.18
N ASN A 321 13.09 13.32 40.15
CA ASN A 321 11.86 12.58 40.15
C ASN A 321 11.76 11.70 38.89
N TRP A 322 12.60 10.66 38.84
CA TRP A 322 12.59 9.50 37.94
C TRP A 322 11.25 9.22 37.24
N LYS A 323 10.13 9.31 37.97
CA LYS A 323 8.78 9.09 37.45
C LYS A 323 8.29 10.04 36.34
N GLN A 324 8.99 11.13 36.09
CA GLN A 324 8.61 12.23 35.19
C GLN A 324 9.90 12.71 34.51
N ALA A 325 9.90 12.85 33.18
CA ALA A 325 11.08 13.29 32.43
C ALA A 325 10.79 14.46 31.47
N LEU A 326 9.78 14.29 30.61
CA LEU A 326 9.26 15.34 29.72
C LEU A 326 7.96 15.94 30.29
N ASP A 327 7.62 17.15 29.83
CA ASP A 327 6.42 17.95 30.17
C ASP A 327 5.93 18.53 28.84
N THR A 328 5.20 17.72 28.06
CA THR A 328 4.97 17.96 26.63
C THR A 328 3.96 19.08 26.35
N ASP A 329 2.95 19.25 27.21
CA ASP A 329 1.94 20.31 27.07
C ASP A 329 2.15 21.50 28.02
N GLY A 330 3.00 21.37 29.04
CA GLY A 330 3.39 22.43 29.96
C GLY A 330 2.47 22.64 31.16
N ASP A 331 1.63 21.67 31.51
CA ASP A 331 0.80 21.70 32.73
C ASP A 331 1.64 21.56 34.03
N GLY A 332 2.81 20.91 33.94
CA GLY A 332 3.76 20.70 35.03
C GLY A 332 3.71 19.31 35.70
N PHE A 333 2.95 18.36 35.17
CA PHE A 333 3.04 16.93 35.46
C PHE A 333 3.71 16.22 34.27
N GLY A 334 4.82 15.52 34.53
CA GLY A 334 5.59 14.93 33.42
C GLY A 334 5.01 13.65 32.81
N ASP A 335 5.06 13.56 31.49
CA ASP A 335 4.37 12.63 30.57
C ASP A 335 4.47 11.14 30.91
N ASN A 336 5.59 10.71 31.51
CA ASN A 336 5.89 9.32 31.89
C ASN A 336 7.27 9.20 32.58
N HIS A 337 7.58 7.97 32.96
CA HIS A 337 8.81 7.47 33.56
C HIS A 337 9.54 6.52 32.60
N GLY A 338 10.88 6.49 32.65
CA GLY A 338 11.70 5.33 32.27
C GLY A 338 11.46 4.05 33.10
N VAL A 339 12.50 3.47 33.70
CA VAL A 339 12.43 2.15 34.40
C VAL A 339 12.89 2.19 35.86
N ASP A 340 12.10 1.59 36.77
CA ASP A 340 12.33 1.53 38.23
C ASP A 340 13.74 1.01 38.58
N CYS A 341 14.64 1.95 38.82
CA CYS A 341 16.08 1.73 38.91
C CYS A 341 16.52 1.51 40.37
N CYS A 342 17.35 0.49 40.58
CA CYS A 342 17.69 0.03 41.93
C CYS A 342 18.83 0.84 42.58
N ALA A 343 18.55 2.09 42.99
CA ALA A 343 19.06 2.81 44.19
C ALA A 343 19.43 4.31 44.00
N VAL A 344 18.50 5.13 43.51
CA VAL A 344 18.61 6.59 43.66
C VAL A 344 18.80 7.03 45.12
N PRO A 345 19.72 7.96 45.43
CA PRO A 345 19.84 8.55 46.77
C PRO A 345 18.64 9.41 47.18
N VAL A 346 17.86 9.89 46.21
CA VAL A 346 16.74 10.83 46.35
C VAL A 346 15.40 10.14 46.05
N TYR A 347 15.18 8.96 46.65
CA TYR A 347 13.87 8.30 46.58
C TYR A 347 12.81 9.14 47.32
N ASP A 348 11.95 9.85 46.59
CA ASP A 348 10.72 10.43 47.14
C ASP A 348 9.53 9.44 46.97
N PRO A 349 9.07 8.78 48.06
CA PRO A 349 7.90 7.91 48.01
C PRO A 349 6.57 8.65 47.79
N ASN A 350 6.58 9.99 47.70
CA ASN A 350 5.40 10.83 47.53
C ASN A 350 5.34 11.51 46.14
N ALA A 351 6.31 11.26 45.26
CA ALA A 351 6.17 11.60 43.85
C ALA A 351 4.89 10.95 43.27
N GLY A 352 4.14 11.69 42.46
CA GLY A 352 2.85 11.27 41.90
C GLY A 352 2.95 10.08 40.94
N PRO A 353 1.87 9.71 40.25
CA PRO A 353 2.03 9.19 38.90
C PRO A 353 2.70 10.26 38.01
N GLY A 354 3.22 9.86 36.85
CA GLY A 354 3.36 10.81 35.74
C GLY A 354 1.97 11.24 35.26
N ASP A 355 1.94 12.19 34.34
CA ASP A 355 0.72 12.47 33.61
C ASP A 355 0.23 11.23 32.84
N LEU A 356 -1.10 11.08 32.73
CA LEU A 356 -1.78 10.04 31.96
C LEU A 356 -2.30 10.55 30.61
N PHE A 357 -2.29 11.86 30.36
CA PHE A 357 -2.82 12.50 29.16
C PHE A 357 -1.83 13.50 28.50
N PRO A 358 -0.62 13.09 28.03
CA PRO A 358 0.55 13.96 27.71
C PRO A 358 0.45 15.04 26.62
N TYR A 359 -0.77 15.37 26.19
CA TYR A 359 -1.08 16.34 25.15
C TYR A 359 -2.32 17.19 25.51
N LEU A 360 -2.82 17.11 26.75
CA LEU A 360 -4.11 17.65 27.19
C LEU A 360 -4.02 18.28 28.59
N ALA A 361 -3.37 19.44 28.69
CA ALA A 361 -3.13 20.24 29.91
C ALA A 361 -4.37 20.66 30.73
N SER A 362 -5.57 20.15 30.41
CA SER A 362 -6.76 20.19 31.26
C SER A 362 -6.90 18.95 32.16
N GLN A 363 -6.23 17.83 31.84
CA GLN A 363 -6.37 16.51 32.46
C GLN A 363 -5.00 15.91 32.80
N TYR A 364 -4.86 15.30 33.99
CA TYR A 364 -3.63 14.56 34.33
C TYR A 364 -3.82 13.28 35.17
N SER A 365 -5.07 12.93 35.50
CA SER A 365 -5.37 11.73 36.30
C SER A 365 -6.66 11.05 35.86
N ASP A 366 -6.68 9.74 36.04
CA ASP A 366 -7.80 8.80 35.86
C ASP A 366 -7.76 7.88 37.11
N TYR A 367 -8.84 7.85 37.88
CA TYR A 367 -8.87 7.19 39.18
C TYR A 367 -9.28 5.71 39.15
N ASP A 368 -10.16 5.30 38.22
CA ASP A 368 -10.68 3.93 38.14
C ASP A 368 -10.23 3.13 36.92
N GLY A 369 -9.61 3.80 35.94
CA GLY A 369 -8.83 3.22 34.85
C GLY A 369 -9.58 3.07 33.53
N ASP A 370 -10.54 3.95 33.24
CA ASP A 370 -11.44 3.85 32.08
C ASP A 370 -10.96 4.61 30.82
N GLY A 371 -10.03 5.55 30.98
CA GLY A 371 -9.47 6.35 29.89
C GLY A 371 -10.04 7.77 29.75
N TYR A 372 -11.00 8.17 30.57
CA TYR A 372 -11.38 9.57 30.78
C TYR A 372 -10.72 10.11 32.07
N GLY A 373 -10.58 11.43 32.18
CA GLY A 373 -9.80 12.02 33.28
C GLY A 373 -10.65 12.70 34.36
N ASP A 374 -10.24 12.58 35.62
CA ASP A 374 -11.00 13.04 36.80
C ASP A 374 -11.09 14.57 36.97
N ASN A 375 -10.27 15.33 36.26
CA ASN A 375 -9.93 16.71 36.66
C ASN A 375 -11.08 17.70 36.38
N ASP A 376 -11.58 18.37 37.43
CA ASP A 376 -12.71 19.33 37.46
C ASP A 376 -12.57 20.53 36.45
N THR A 377 -11.50 20.61 35.66
CA THR A 377 -11.20 21.72 34.73
C THR A 377 -11.69 21.51 33.30
N ASP A 378 -11.88 20.28 32.83
CA ASP A 378 -12.46 20.01 31.51
C ASP A 378 -13.92 19.58 31.64
N THR A 379 -14.82 20.22 30.87
CA THR A 379 -16.25 19.90 30.82
C THR A 379 -16.66 19.41 29.42
N VAL A 380 -15.72 18.82 28.69
CA VAL A 380 -15.87 18.26 27.34
C VAL A 380 -15.17 16.90 27.23
N HIS A 381 -13.96 16.76 27.81
CA HIS A 381 -13.15 15.53 27.80
C HIS A 381 -12.99 14.90 29.18
N GLY A 382 -13.36 15.62 30.25
CA GLY A 382 -13.34 15.10 31.62
C GLY A 382 -14.41 14.04 31.87
N ASP A 383 -14.15 13.17 32.83
CA ASP A 383 -15.08 12.11 33.25
C ASP A 383 -16.26 12.67 34.08
N TYR A 384 -17.47 12.23 33.75
CA TYR A 384 -18.72 12.56 34.44
C TYR A 384 -19.05 11.56 35.57
N CYS A 385 -18.37 10.42 35.65
CA CYS A 385 -18.48 9.39 36.67
C CYS A 385 -17.14 8.95 37.36
N PRO A 386 -16.25 9.84 37.91
CA PRO A 386 -14.84 9.57 38.37
C PRO A 386 -14.54 8.54 39.48
N TRP A 387 -15.39 7.54 39.67
CA TRP A 387 -15.29 6.51 40.70
C TRP A 387 -15.95 5.17 40.31
N ASP A 388 -16.62 5.09 39.15
CA ASP A 388 -17.52 4.00 38.74
C ASP A 388 -17.34 3.58 37.23
N PHE A 389 -16.10 3.52 36.71
CA PHE A 389 -15.63 2.96 35.41
C PHE A 389 -16.68 2.84 34.30
N GLY A 390 -16.53 3.65 33.25
CA GLY A 390 -17.41 3.67 32.11
C GLY A 390 -16.79 3.31 30.77
N THR A 391 -17.62 3.43 29.74
CA THR A 391 -17.20 3.48 28.33
C THR A 391 -18.09 4.40 27.48
N SER A 392 -19.12 5.02 28.07
CA SER A 392 -20.00 5.95 27.35
C SER A 392 -19.24 7.21 26.88
N PHE A 393 -19.71 7.77 25.77
CA PHE A 393 -19.11 8.92 25.08
C PHE A 393 -20.12 9.80 24.34
N ARG A 394 -21.40 9.39 24.25
CA ARG A 394 -22.45 10.14 23.52
C ARG A 394 -23.11 11.24 24.36
N ASP A 395 -23.37 10.94 25.63
CA ASP A 395 -24.20 11.76 26.53
C ASP A 395 -23.45 12.18 27.81
N ARG A 396 -22.63 11.28 28.35
CA ARG A 396 -21.68 11.50 29.45
C ARG A 396 -20.42 10.70 29.16
N ASN A 397 -19.25 11.32 29.26
CA ASN A 397 -17.98 10.61 29.15
C ASN A 397 -17.70 9.85 30.46
N GLY A 398 -17.13 8.64 30.34
CA GLY A 398 -16.67 7.81 31.47
C GLY A 398 -17.75 7.24 32.39
N CYS A 399 -19.02 7.24 31.96
CA CYS A 399 -20.09 6.58 32.68
C CYS A 399 -20.38 5.16 32.17
N LEU A 400 -21.01 4.35 33.03
CA LEU A 400 -21.37 2.97 32.70
C LEU A 400 -22.25 2.90 31.43
N ASP A 401 -21.83 2.06 30.50
CA ASP A 401 -22.57 1.63 29.31
C ASP A 401 -22.62 0.09 29.40
N THR A 402 -23.83 -0.49 29.36
CA THR A 402 -24.05 -1.93 29.63
C THR A 402 -23.87 -2.82 28.39
N ASP A 403 -24.02 -2.30 27.17
CA ASP A 403 -24.01 -3.11 25.95
C ASP A 403 -23.12 -2.61 24.81
N GLY A 404 -22.66 -1.35 24.85
CA GLY A 404 -21.52 -0.83 24.09
C GLY A 404 -21.87 0.11 22.93
N ASP A 405 -23.02 0.78 22.93
CA ASP A 405 -23.39 1.73 21.86
C ASP A 405 -22.89 3.17 22.07
N GLY A 406 -22.36 3.47 23.26
CA GLY A 406 -21.80 4.75 23.65
C GLY A 406 -22.71 5.66 24.48
N ALA A 407 -23.99 5.34 24.67
CA ALA A 407 -24.88 6.03 25.60
C ALA A 407 -24.79 5.45 27.02
N SER A 408 -25.05 6.27 28.05
CA SER A 408 -24.86 5.87 29.44
C SER A 408 -26.12 5.38 30.16
N ASP A 409 -25.96 4.32 30.97
CA ASP A 409 -26.97 3.72 31.85
C ASP A 409 -27.70 4.80 32.69
N PRO A 410 -29.05 4.80 32.76
CA PRO A 410 -29.82 5.73 33.58
C PRO A 410 -29.47 5.67 35.09
N SER A 411 -28.77 6.69 35.60
CA SER A 411 -28.38 6.80 37.01
C SER A 411 -29.50 7.36 37.90
N GLY A 412 -29.88 6.58 38.91
CA GLY A 412 -31.25 6.56 39.45
C GLY A 412 -31.78 7.80 40.19
N GLU A 413 -33.09 8.00 40.06
CA GLU A 413 -33.91 9.02 40.75
C GLU A 413 -33.64 9.13 42.27
N GLY A 414 -33.51 10.36 42.75
CA GLY A 414 -33.39 10.72 44.16
C GLY A 414 -31.98 11.07 44.65
N THR A 415 -31.05 11.38 43.74
CA THR A 415 -29.63 11.68 44.05
C THR A 415 -29.20 13.05 43.50
N ILE A 416 -27.90 13.38 43.56
CA ILE A 416 -27.34 14.57 42.89
C ILE A 416 -26.79 14.25 41.49
N PHE A 417 -26.91 12.99 41.06
CA PHE A 417 -26.50 12.44 39.77
C PHE A 417 -27.70 11.77 39.11
N GLU A 418 -28.85 12.45 39.10
CA GLU A 418 -30.05 12.01 38.39
C GLU A 418 -29.76 12.14 36.88
N TRP A 419 -29.74 11.02 36.18
CA TRP A 419 -29.61 10.93 34.72
C TRP A 419 -30.67 9.96 34.24
N ASN A 420 -31.67 10.46 33.52
CA ASN A 420 -32.83 9.70 33.07
C ASN A 420 -33.00 9.89 31.57
N ALA A 421 -33.63 8.92 30.90
CA ALA A 421 -33.81 9.00 29.46
C ALA A 421 -34.73 10.17 29.05
N THR A 422 -35.82 10.37 29.79
CA THR A 422 -36.91 11.28 29.39
C THR A 422 -36.67 12.77 29.67
N GLU A 423 -35.72 13.15 30.55
CA GLU A 423 -35.40 14.56 30.84
C GLU A 423 -33.92 14.90 30.67
N HIS A 424 -33.02 13.91 30.57
CA HIS A 424 -31.56 14.11 30.53
C HIS A 424 -30.82 13.38 29.39
N GLY A 425 -31.48 12.53 28.60
CA GLY A 425 -30.83 11.84 27.47
C GLY A 425 -29.96 10.64 27.85
N ALA A 426 -30.22 10.03 29.02
CA ALA A 426 -29.71 8.68 29.31
C ALA A 426 -30.31 7.65 28.33
N ASP A 427 -29.67 6.50 28.23
CA ASP A 427 -30.14 5.42 27.36
C ASP A 427 -31.56 4.91 27.70
N VAL A 428 -32.42 4.80 26.69
CA VAL A 428 -33.80 4.27 26.73
C VAL A 428 -33.83 2.73 26.81
N TRP A 429 -32.88 2.02 26.19
CA TRP A 429 -32.80 0.55 26.16
C TRP A 429 -31.39 -0.04 26.52
N PRO A 430 -30.96 -0.03 27.80
CA PRO A 430 -29.65 -0.56 28.29
C PRO A 430 -29.33 -2.06 28.15
N PHE A 431 -29.91 -2.73 27.16
CA PHE A 431 -29.60 -4.11 26.76
C PHE A 431 -29.80 -4.36 25.24
N ASP A 432 -29.95 -3.31 24.42
CA ASP A 432 -30.08 -3.36 22.96
C ASP A 432 -29.09 -2.38 22.32
N PRO A 433 -27.85 -2.81 22.00
CA PRO A 433 -26.74 -1.96 21.52
C PRO A 433 -26.92 -1.46 20.07
N THR A 434 -28.17 -1.23 19.70
CA THR A 434 -28.62 -0.67 18.43
C THR A 434 -29.64 0.44 18.62
N GLN A 435 -30.11 0.74 19.85
CA GLN A 435 -31.10 1.78 20.12
C GLN A 435 -30.90 2.42 21.48
N TRP A 436 -30.51 3.69 21.50
CA TRP A 436 -30.33 4.49 22.73
C TRP A 436 -31.42 5.54 22.99
N GLN A 437 -32.20 5.93 21.95
CA GLN A 437 -33.07 7.13 22.00
C GLN A 437 -34.43 6.91 21.32
N ASP A 438 -35.49 7.49 21.92
CA ASP A 438 -36.90 7.50 21.48
C ASP A 438 -37.38 8.95 21.58
N THR A 439 -37.28 9.72 20.49
CA THR A 439 -37.44 11.19 20.55
C THR A 439 -38.89 11.65 20.66
N ASP A 440 -39.87 10.87 20.18
CA ASP A 440 -41.29 11.27 20.22
C ASP A 440 -42.20 10.42 21.13
N GLY A 441 -41.75 9.25 21.57
CA GLY A 441 -42.45 8.39 22.52
C GLY A 441 -43.43 7.38 21.92
N ASP A 442 -43.31 7.07 20.63
CA ASP A 442 -44.05 5.98 19.96
C ASP A 442 -43.54 4.57 20.36
N GLY A 443 -42.24 4.45 20.67
CA GLY A 443 -41.60 3.21 21.12
C GLY A 443 -40.86 2.42 20.03
N PHE A 444 -40.68 3.00 18.84
CA PHE A 444 -39.61 2.69 17.91
C PHE A 444 -38.37 3.54 18.28
N GLY A 445 -37.18 3.16 17.80
CA GLY A 445 -35.92 3.80 18.22
C GLY A 445 -35.25 4.59 17.10
N ASP A 446 -34.66 5.74 17.45
CA ASP A 446 -34.20 6.77 16.52
C ASP A 446 -33.03 6.31 15.61
N ASN A 447 -32.27 5.27 15.98
CA ASN A 447 -31.17 4.77 15.14
C ASN A 447 -31.72 3.96 13.96
N GLN A 448 -31.49 4.46 12.75
CA GLN A 448 -32.03 3.89 11.51
C GLN A 448 -31.16 2.81 10.85
N SER A 449 -29.99 2.49 11.41
CA SER A 449 -29.00 1.57 10.80
C SER A 449 -29.58 0.20 10.41
N GLU A 450 -29.05 -0.41 9.32
CA GLU A 450 -29.61 -1.59 8.63
C GLU A 450 -29.95 -2.80 9.54
N ASN A 451 -29.24 -2.93 10.67
CA ASN A 451 -29.40 -4.04 11.62
C ASN A 451 -30.03 -3.63 12.96
N ALA A 452 -30.56 -2.41 13.07
CA ALA A 452 -31.15 -1.89 14.30
C ALA A 452 -32.43 -2.64 14.70
N THR A 453 -32.64 -2.76 16.01
CA THR A 453 -33.90 -3.30 16.55
C THR A 453 -35.00 -2.26 16.38
N ASN A 454 -35.97 -2.54 15.50
CA ASN A 454 -37.22 -1.78 15.37
C ASN A 454 -36.99 -0.24 15.18
N PRO A 455 -36.22 0.15 14.15
CA PRO A 455 -35.90 1.56 13.87
C PRO A 455 -37.14 2.37 13.53
N ASP A 456 -37.18 3.62 13.98
CA ASP A 456 -38.15 4.61 13.54
C ASP A 456 -37.65 5.30 12.26
N ARG A 457 -38.46 5.26 11.20
CA ARG A 457 -38.22 5.98 9.94
C ARG A 457 -38.73 7.43 9.97
N PHE A 458 -39.46 7.82 11.01
CA PHE A 458 -39.94 9.18 11.23
C PHE A 458 -39.78 9.65 12.70
N PRO A 459 -38.57 9.69 13.31
CA PRO A 459 -38.30 9.93 14.77
C PRO A 459 -38.90 11.16 15.47
N MET A 460 -39.67 11.98 14.75
CA MET A 460 -40.29 13.24 15.21
C MET A 460 -41.82 13.22 14.99
N ARG A 461 -42.42 12.06 14.65
CA ARG A 461 -43.73 11.89 14.01
C ARG A 461 -44.53 10.66 14.46
N ILE A 462 -44.71 10.46 15.77
CA ILE A 462 -45.51 9.47 16.54
C ILE A 462 -46.73 8.80 15.87
N ALA A 463 -47.31 9.38 14.82
CA ALA A 463 -48.33 8.81 13.95
C ALA A 463 -47.84 7.75 12.94
N ALA A 464 -46.56 7.71 12.57
CA ALA A 464 -45.97 6.78 11.59
C ALA A 464 -44.54 6.43 12.02
N ALA A 465 -44.11 5.19 11.77
CA ALA A 465 -42.75 4.74 12.10
C ALA A 465 -42.14 3.75 11.08
N ASN A 466 -42.97 3.19 10.20
CA ASN A 466 -42.55 2.23 9.18
C ASN A 466 -42.50 2.88 7.80
N ASP A 467 -41.33 2.77 7.19
CA ASP A 467 -41.04 2.85 5.76
C ASP A 467 -40.33 1.51 5.42
N THR A 468 -40.56 0.93 4.24
CA THR A 468 -40.08 -0.41 3.85
C THR A 468 -39.05 -0.38 2.72
N ASP A 469 -39.06 0.69 1.92
CA ASP A 469 -38.22 0.94 0.76
C ASP A 469 -37.42 2.25 0.84
N ASP A 470 -37.65 3.04 1.90
CA ASP A 470 -36.89 4.23 2.31
C ASP A 470 -37.05 5.42 1.34
N ASP A 471 -38.29 5.70 0.95
CA ASP A 471 -38.66 6.81 0.05
C ASP A 471 -39.30 8.03 0.74
N GLY A 472 -39.56 7.94 2.05
CA GLY A 472 -40.15 9.00 2.86
C GLY A 472 -41.68 8.97 2.94
N TYR A 473 -42.35 7.99 2.33
CA TYR A 473 -43.79 7.78 2.43
C TYR A 473 -44.12 6.57 3.29
N ALA A 474 -44.82 6.79 4.41
CA ALA A 474 -45.05 5.75 5.40
C ALA A 474 -45.93 4.59 4.87
N ASP A 475 -45.49 3.35 5.09
CA ASP A 475 -46.24 2.10 4.89
C ASP A 475 -47.67 2.19 5.47
N ASN A 476 -47.72 2.67 6.72
CA ASN A 476 -48.88 2.58 7.59
C ASN A 476 -48.80 3.55 8.77
N TRP A 477 -49.95 3.73 9.44
CA TRP A 477 -50.06 4.56 10.63
C TRP A 477 -49.96 3.73 11.92
N THR A 478 -49.23 4.24 12.92
CA THR A 478 -49.09 3.69 14.28
C THR A 478 -50.41 3.73 15.06
N GLU A 479 -50.43 3.18 16.29
CA GLU A 479 -51.63 3.26 17.14
C GLU A 479 -51.94 4.66 17.68
N PHE A 480 -51.03 5.63 17.54
CA PHE A 480 -51.21 7.02 17.99
C PHE A 480 -51.81 7.93 16.92
N TYR A 481 -51.97 7.47 15.67
CA TYR A 481 -52.60 8.26 14.62
C TYR A 481 -54.09 8.51 14.89
N ASN A 482 -54.47 9.79 14.96
CA ASN A 482 -55.81 10.25 15.31
C ASN A 482 -56.58 10.89 14.14
N GLY A 483 -56.02 10.88 12.93
CA GLY A 483 -56.63 11.52 11.75
C GLY A 483 -56.39 13.02 11.62
N THR A 484 -55.60 13.63 12.51
CA THR A 484 -55.19 15.05 12.44
C THR A 484 -53.70 15.29 12.73
N ASN A 485 -52.97 14.31 13.27
CA ASN A 485 -51.52 14.35 13.50
C ASN A 485 -50.67 13.77 12.34
N ALA A 486 -51.19 13.68 11.12
CA ALA A 486 -50.39 13.28 9.95
C ALA A 486 -49.26 14.27 9.62
N GLN A 487 -49.42 15.54 9.97
CA GLN A 487 -48.44 16.64 9.88
C GLN A 487 -47.76 16.93 8.51
N GLY A 488 -48.02 16.14 7.48
CA GLY A 488 -47.40 16.25 6.16
C GLY A 488 -47.22 14.89 5.49
N ILE A 489 -47.12 13.82 6.30
CA ILE A 489 -46.94 12.44 5.86
C ILE A 489 -48.14 11.99 5.01
N PHE A 490 -47.83 11.33 3.90
CA PHE A 490 -48.79 10.58 3.10
C PHE A 490 -48.52 9.08 3.29
N ILE A 491 -49.56 8.26 3.10
CA ILE A 491 -49.38 6.81 3.02
C ILE A 491 -49.02 6.47 1.59
N ASP A 492 -47.98 5.67 1.46
CA ASP A 492 -47.49 5.16 0.19
C ASP A 492 -48.53 4.27 -0.55
N ALA A 493 -48.41 4.23 -1.87
CA ALA A 493 -49.14 3.38 -2.79
C ALA A 493 -48.36 2.18 -3.36
N CYS A 494 -47.03 2.10 -3.22
CA CYS A 494 -46.16 1.04 -3.76
C CYS A 494 -45.13 0.43 -2.75
N PRO A 495 -45.50 -0.08 -1.53
CA PRO A 495 -44.59 -0.13 -0.36
C PRO A 495 -43.60 -1.30 -0.32
N THR A 496 -42.84 -1.44 -1.40
CA THR A 496 -41.73 -2.37 -1.69
C THR A 496 -40.93 -1.95 -2.96
N GLU A 497 -41.22 -0.80 -3.56
CA GLU A 497 -40.74 -0.28 -4.85
C GLU A 497 -40.55 1.26 -4.77
N TRP A 498 -39.51 1.72 -4.05
CA TRP A 498 -39.09 3.12 -3.81
C TRP A 498 -39.55 4.14 -4.86
N GLY A 499 -40.15 5.25 -4.41
CA GLY A 499 -40.69 6.26 -5.31
C GLY A 499 -40.74 7.70 -4.79
N ASN A 500 -40.28 8.64 -5.61
CA ASN A 500 -40.39 10.08 -5.34
C ASN A 500 -41.69 10.72 -5.90
N SER A 501 -42.63 9.95 -6.47
CA SER A 501 -43.78 10.53 -7.19
C SER A 501 -44.67 11.41 -6.30
N THR A 502 -44.87 12.68 -6.67
CA THR A 502 -45.54 13.68 -5.79
C THR A 502 -46.99 14.02 -6.17
N ARG A 503 -47.54 13.50 -7.29
CA ARG A 503 -48.80 13.99 -7.88
C ARG A 503 -49.97 13.00 -7.81
N ARG A 504 -50.83 13.17 -6.79
CA ARG A 504 -52.12 12.47 -6.69
C ARG A 504 -53.15 12.89 -7.75
N ASN A 505 -53.38 12.03 -8.74
CA ASN A 505 -54.52 12.15 -9.66
C ASN A 505 -55.83 11.58 -9.05
N LEU A 506 -57.01 11.94 -9.57
CA LEU A 506 -58.27 11.94 -8.81
C LEU A 506 -58.87 10.55 -8.51
N THR A 507 -58.26 9.46 -8.98
CA THR A 507 -58.74 8.07 -8.81
C THR A 507 -57.67 7.06 -8.39
N VAL A 508 -56.40 7.44 -8.34
CA VAL A 508 -55.26 6.58 -7.97
C VAL A 508 -54.43 7.35 -6.95
N TYR A 509 -53.99 6.69 -5.89
CA TYR A 509 -52.96 7.22 -5.01
C TYR A 509 -51.62 6.83 -5.64
N ALA A 510 -50.74 7.81 -5.81
CA ALA A 510 -49.39 7.70 -6.33
C ALA A 510 -48.59 8.76 -5.59
N TYR A 511 -48.31 8.42 -4.34
CA TYR A 511 -47.20 8.87 -3.52
C TYR A 511 -46.38 7.60 -3.28
N GLY A 512 -45.04 7.71 -3.24
CA GLY A 512 -44.14 6.57 -3.05
C GLY A 512 -44.09 5.53 -4.18
N CYS A 513 -44.36 5.93 -5.42
CA CYS A 513 -44.18 5.06 -6.59
C CYS A 513 -43.10 5.63 -7.54
N PRO A 514 -42.42 4.79 -8.35
CA PRO A 514 -41.37 5.23 -9.27
C PRO A 514 -41.85 6.31 -10.26
N ASP A 515 -41.03 7.33 -10.43
CA ASP A 515 -41.17 8.54 -11.25
C ASP A 515 -39.75 8.90 -11.71
N ALA A 516 -39.33 8.27 -12.80
CA ALA A 516 -37.91 8.11 -13.15
C ALA A 516 -37.25 9.39 -13.72
N ASP A 517 -38.04 10.41 -14.09
CA ASP A 517 -37.54 11.71 -14.54
C ASP A 517 -37.74 12.86 -13.52
N GLY A 518 -38.58 12.66 -12.50
CA GLY A 518 -38.85 13.63 -11.45
C GLY A 518 -39.78 14.78 -11.86
N ASP A 519 -40.67 14.61 -12.85
CA ASP A 519 -41.80 15.50 -13.11
C ASP A 519 -42.73 15.56 -11.88
N GLY A 520 -42.98 14.43 -11.23
CA GLY A 520 -43.97 14.27 -10.16
C GLY A 520 -45.06 13.23 -10.50
N TYR A 521 -45.14 12.73 -11.73
CA TYR A 521 -46.03 11.65 -12.15
C TYR A 521 -45.29 10.31 -12.22
N THR A 522 -45.88 9.27 -11.63
CA THR A 522 -45.33 7.91 -11.75
C THR A 522 -45.36 7.36 -13.18
N ASP A 523 -44.32 6.58 -13.54
CA ASP A 523 -44.11 5.85 -14.80
C ASP A 523 -45.31 5.02 -15.28
N ALA A 524 -46.25 4.70 -14.37
CA ALA A 524 -47.40 3.83 -14.57
C ALA A 524 -48.52 4.46 -15.45
N TYR A 525 -48.22 4.75 -16.71
CA TYR A 525 -49.15 5.36 -17.68
C TYR A 525 -50.40 4.52 -17.98
N VAL A 526 -51.57 5.15 -17.87
CA VAL A 526 -52.88 4.57 -18.20
C VAL A 526 -53.77 5.60 -18.86
N PHE A 527 -54.31 5.27 -20.05
CA PHE A 527 -55.17 6.16 -20.83
C PHE A 527 -56.36 5.45 -21.49
N GLU A 528 -57.37 6.22 -21.89
CA GLU A 528 -58.43 5.81 -22.81
C GLU A 528 -58.25 6.52 -24.18
N VAL A 529 -58.93 6.06 -25.24
CA VAL A 529 -58.84 6.67 -26.58
C VAL A 529 -60.22 7.10 -27.05
N ASP A 530 -60.34 8.35 -27.51
CA ASP A 530 -61.58 8.89 -28.07
C ASP A 530 -61.89 8.25 -29.45
N PRO A 531 -63.07 7.63 -29.64
CA PRO A 531 -63.39 6.88 -30.84
C PRO A 531 -63.86 7.72 -32.04
N ASP A 532 -64.13 9.02 -31.85
CA ASP A 532 -64.55 9.95 -32.92
C ASP A 532 -63.37 10.82 -33.42
N THR A 533 -62.34 11.08 -32.59
CA THR A 533 -61.12 11.82 -32.98
C THR A 533 -59.86 10.96 -33.11
N GLY A 534 -59.73 9.87 -32.34
CA GLY A 534 -58.54 9.02 -32.29
C GLY A 534 -57.49 9.41 -31.24
N LEU A 535 -57.69 10.53 -30.53
CA LEU A 535 -56.76 11.07 -29.53
C LEU A 535 -56.85 10.32 -28.18
N ARG A 536 -55.79 10.37 -27.39
CA ARG A 536 -55.78 9.91 -25.98
C ARG A 536 -56.59 10.87 -25.10
N ILE A 537 -57.19 10.30 -24.06
CA ILE A 537 -58.02 10.98 -23.06
C ILE A 537 -57.92 10.24 -21.71
N ASN A 538 -58.28 10.92 -20.61
CA ASN A 538 -58.30 10.35 -19.25
C ASN A 538 -56.93 9.77 -18.81
N GLU A 539 -55.84 10.41 -19.24
CA GLU A 539 -54.47 10.02 -18.94
C GLU A 539 -54.13 10.16 -17.45
N LEU A 540 -53.50 9.12 -16.90
CA LEU A 540 -53.00 8.95 -15.53
C LEU A 540 -51.57 8.40 -15.62
N GLY A 541 -50.69 8.77 -14.68
CA GLY A 541 -49.26 8.45 -14.79
C GLY A 541 -48.61 9.19 -15.96
N ASP A 542 -47.38 8.81 -16.29
CA ASP A 542 -46.53 9.56 -17.22
C ASP A 542 -46.32 8.91 -18.60
N ALA A 543 -46.48 9.68 -19.68
CA ALA A 543 -46.31 9.22 -21.04
C ALA A 543 -44.84 9.10 -21.50
N PHE A 544 -43.88 9.73 -20.81
CA PHE A 544 -42.46 9.79 -21.21
C PHE A 544 -41.49 9.61 -20.02
N PRO A 545 -41.43 8.45 -19.34
CA PRO A 545 -40.75 8.31 -18.03
C PRO A 545 -39.23 8.55 -18.01
N ASP A 546 -38.64 8.89 -19.17
CA ASP A 546 -37.24 9.23 -19.36
C ASP A 546 -37.02 10.74 -19.67
N GLU A 547 -38.06 11.60 -19.64
CA GLU A 547 -38.01 12.98 -20.17
C GLU A 547 -38.92 13.99 -19.43
N ARG A 548 -38.38 14.50 -18.31
CA ARG A 548 -39.00 15.41 -17.32
C ARG A 548 -39.79 16.60 -17.84
N THR A 549 -39.52 17.05 -19.06
CA THR A 549 -40.23 18.19 -19.65
C THR A 549 -41.51 17.80 -20.39
N GLN A 550 -41.78 16.51 -20.57
CA GLN A 550 -42.98 15.97 -21.21
C GLN A 550 -43.71 15.03 -20.24
N SER A 551 -45.04 14.99 -20.31
CA SER A 551 -45.78 13.93 -19.61
C SER A 551 -47.10 13.49 -20.22
N LYS A 552 -47.38 13.91 -21.47
CA LYS A 552 -48.59 13.57 -22.24
C LYS A 552 -48.28 13.54 -23.73
N ASP A 553 -48.91 12.62 -24.44
CA ASP A 553 -48.73 12.32 -25.87
C ASP A 553 -50.13 12.10 -26.45
N ARG A 554 -50.81 13.20 -26.74
CA ARG A 554 -52.27 13.20 -26.90
C ARG A 554 -52.74 12.66 -28.24
N ASP A 555 -51.97 12.78 -29.31
CA ASP A 555 -52.33 12.19 -30.60
C ASP A 555 -51.67 10.83 -30.88
N GLY A 556 -50.63 10.50 -30.12
CA GLY A 556 -50.03 9.18 -30.07
C GLY A 556 -48.86 8.95 -31.03
N ASP A 557 -48.22 10.01 -31.51
CA ASP A 557 -47.13 9.92 -32.49
C ASP A 557 -45.73 9.75 -31.88
N GLY A 558 -45.56 10.08 -30.59
CA GLY A 558 -44.30 9.98 -29.85
C GLY A 558 -43.59 11.32 -29.57
N PHE A 559 -44.22 12.46 -29.84
CA PHE A 559 -43.77 13.78 -29.40
C PHE A 559 -44.70 14.33 -28.30
N GLY A 560 -44.14 15.07 -27.35
CA GLY A 560 -44.86 15.42 -26.12
C GLY A 560 -45.66 16.72 -26.21
N ASP A 561 -46.84 16.74 -25.59
CA ASP A 561 -47.81 17.84 -25.55
C ASP A 561 -47.26 19.19 -25.04
N ASN A 562 -46.09 19.23 -24.38
CA ASN A 562 -45.46 20.47 -23.93
C ASN A 562 -44.53 21.02 -25.03
N PRO A 563 -44.93 22.08 -25.77
CA PRO A 563 -44.16 22.61 -26.90
C PRO A 563 -42.88 23.35 -26.48
N VAL A 564 -42.58 23.42 -25.17
CA VAL A 564 -41.37 24.03 -24.58
C VAL A 564 -40.45 22.97 -23.95
N GLY A 565 -40.85 21.69 -23.96
CA GLY A 565 -40.01 20.57 -23.54
C GLY A 565 -39.15 20.01 -24.67
N ALA A 566 -38.27 19.07 -24.34
CA ALA A 566 -37.46 18.36 -25.32
C ALA A 566 -38.38 17.63 -26.32
N ASN A 567 -38.02 17.74 -27.61
CA ASN A 567 -38.81 17.25 -28.74
C ASN A 567 -40.32 17.58 -28.65
N GLY A 568 -40.68 18.70 -28.02
CA GLY A 568 -42.05 19.09 -27.76
C GLY A 568 -42.83 19.34 -29.04
N ASP A 569 -44.00 18.72 -29.14
CA ASP A 569 -44.82 18.73 -30.35
C ASP A 569 -45.36 20.15 -30.62
N GLN A 570 -45.12 20.63 -31.84
CA GLN A 570 -45.64 21.90 -32.33
C GLN A 570 -47.05 21.75 -32.95
N CYS A 571 -47.55 20.52 -33.07
CA CYS A 571 -48.82 20.11 -33.66
C CYS A 571 -49.75 19.18 -32.79
N PRO A 572 -49.99 19.36 -31.44
CA PRO A 572 -50.61 18.36 -30.51
C PRO A 572 -52.07 17.86 -30.70
N GLU A 573 -52.55 17.79 -31.93
CA GLU A 573 -53.78 17.13 -32.38
C GLU A 573 -53.63 16.46 -33.78
N VAL A 574 -52.41 16.39 -34.35
CA VAL A 574 -52.14 16.02 -35.75
C VAL A 574 -50.81 15.25 -35.93
N PRO A 575 -50.83 13.90 -35.85
CA PRO A 575 -49.61 13.07 -35.84
C PRO A 575 -48.61 13.34 -36.97
N GLY A 576 -47.33 13.51 -36.61
CA GLY A 576 -46.24 13.86 -37.49
C GLY A 576 -44.95 13.06 -37.25
N VAL A 577 -43.81 13.76 -37.30
CA VAL A 577 -42.45 13.19 -37.21
C VAL A 577 -41.44 14.22 -36.66
N LEU A 578 -40.25 13.75 -36.24
CA LEU A 578 -39.15 14.58 -35.73
C LEU A 578 -38.76 15.73 -36.69
N ASN A 579 -38.68 15.43 -37.99
CA ASN A 579 -38.38 16.42 -39.04
C ASN A 579 -39.67 16.83 -39.79
N GLY A 580 -40.70 17.23 -39.07
CA GLY A 580 -41.89 17.84 -39.66
C GLY A 580 -41.57 19.20 -40.29
N THR A 581 -42.26 19.58 -41.37
CA THR A 581 -41.92 20.80 -42.12
C THR A 581 -42.27 22.07 -41.34
N ASP A 582 -43.32 22.01 -40.51
CA ASP A 582 -43.75 23.12 -39.63
C ASP A 582 -43.16 23.01 -38.20
N GLY A 583 -42.36 21.97 -37.90
CA GLY A 583 -41.78 21.72 -36.57
C GLY A 583 -41.69 20.24 -36.18
N VAL A 584 -41.11 19.95 -35.02
CA VAL A 584 -41.12 18.61 -34.38
C VAL A 584 -42.57 18.21 -34.09
N GLY A 585 -42.92 16.94 -34.34
CA GLY A 585 -44.28 16.39 -34.21
C GLY A 585 -45.27 16.86 -35.27
N CYS A 586 -44.89 17.81 -36.14
CA CYS A 586 -45.67 18.15 -37.32
C CYS A 586 -45.41 17.19 -38.49
N ARG A 587 -46.32 17.19 -39.46
CA ARG A 587 -46.22 16.38 -40.69
C ARG A 587 -45.17 16.92 -41.69
N VAL A 588 -44.71 16.07 -42.60
CA VAL A 588 -43.85 16.46 -43.74
C VAL A 588 -44.68 16.98 -44.92
N ILE A 589 -44.22 18.06 -45.53
CA ILE A 589 -44.69 18.63 -46.81
C ILE A 589 -43.66 18.29 -47.89
N ASP A 590 -44.10 18.10 -49.13
CA ASP A 590 -43.22 17.73 -50.24
C ASP A 590 -42.44 18.96 -50.75
N LEU A 591 -41.12 18.95 -50.56
CA LEU A 591 -40.19 20.02 -50.95
C LEU A 591 -39.44 19.73 -52.26
N ASN A 592 -39.90 18.77 -53.07
CA ASN A 592 -39.28 18.54 -54.38
C ASN A 592 -39.46 19.77 -55.30
N ASP A 593 -38.43 19.98 -56.10
CA ASP A 593 -38.21 21.04 -57.10
C ASP A 593 -37.69 20.27 -58.33
N ASP A 594 -38.52 20.11 -59.36
CA ASP A 594 -38.28 19.12 -60.45
C ASP A 594 -37.24 19.58 -61.49
N ASP A 595 -37.00 20.88 -61.60
CA ASP A 595 -36.02 21.52 -62.50
C ASP A 595 -34.89 22.28 -61.78
N GLY A 596 -35.04 22.56 -60.48
CA GLY A 596 -33.96 22.95 -59.57
C GLY A 596 -33.64 24.44 -59.57
N ASP A 597 -34.65 25.30 -59.67
CA ASP A 597 -34.50 26.77 -59.72
C ASP A 597 -34.50 27.45 -58.34
N GLY A 598 -34.95 26.73 -57.29
CA GLY A 598 -35.15 27.23 -55.93
C GLY A 598 -36.61 27.40 -55.49
N LEU A 599 -37.59 27.15 -56.36
CA LEU A 599 -39.02 27.16 -56.07
C LEU A 599 -39.61 25.75 -56.16
N ILE A 600 -40.06 25.22 -55.02
CA ILE A 600 -40.68 23.89 -54.95
C ILE A 600 -41.89 23.74 -55.91
N ASN A 601 -42.15 22.52 -56.35
CA ASN A 601 -43.17 22.12 -57.32
C ASN A 601 -44.63 22.55 -57.02
N GLU A 602 -44.95 22.96 -55.78
CA GLU A 602 -46.28 23.51 -55.41
C GLU A 602 -46.35 25.04 -55.54
N LEU A 603 -45.22 25.72 -55.80
CA LEU A 603 -45.10 27.17 -55.93
C LEU A 603 -44.75 27.64 -57.35
N ASP A 604 -43.84 26.99 -58.09
CA ASP A 604 -43.67 27.35 -59.50
C ASP A 604 -44.83 26.82 -60.37
N LEU A 605 -45.37 27.74 -61.17
CA LEU A 605 -46.56 27.60 -61.99
C LEU A 605 -46.44 28.34 -63.34
N ILE A 606 -45.33 29.04 -63.60
CA ILE A 606 -45.16 29.90 -64.79
C ILE A 606 -43.97 29.44 -65.64
N CYS A 607 -42.84 29.07 -65.04
CA CYS A 607 -41.63 28.63 -65.77
C CYS A 607 -41.08 27.24 -65.33
N PRO A 608 -41.92 26.17 -65.22
CA PRO A 608 -41.56 24.89 -64.57
C PRO A 608 -40.72 23.93 -65.43
N ASN A 609 -39.84 24.49 -66.25
CA ASN A 609 -38.73 23.80 -66.92
C ASN A 609 -37.51 24.75 -67.06
N THR A 610 -37.29 25.65 -66.09
CA THR A 610 -36.16 26.61 -66.10
C THR A 610 -34.83 25.85 -66.19
N PRO A 611 -33.82 26.36 -66.93
CA PRO A 611 -32.51 25.72 -67.00
C PRO A 611 -31.83 25.65 -65.61
N LEU A 612 -31.71 24.44 -65.07
CA LEU A 612 -31.07 24.10 -63.80
C LEU A 612 -29.82 24.94 -63.51
N GLY A 613 -29.88 25.76 -62.44
CA GLY A 613 -28.78 26.59 -61.96
C GLY A 613 -28.79 28.06 -62.41
N GLU A 614 -29.76 28.49 -63.21
CA GLU A 614 -29.97 29.92 -63.49
C GLU A 614 -30.77 30.63 -62.38
N GLN A 615 -30.46 31.90 -62.09
CA GLN A 615 -31.18 32.66 -61.07
C GLN A 615 -32.54 33.15 -61.57
N VAL A 616 -33.59 32.83 -60.82
CA VAL A 616 -34.99 33.14 -61.15
C VAL A 616 -35.57 34.32 -60.37
N ASN A 617 -36.64 34.88 -60.93
CA ASN A 617 -37.51 35.83 -60.23
C ASN A 617 -38.56 35.10 -59.36
N ALA A 618 -39.38 35.85 -58.64
CA ALA A 618 -40.39 35.31 -57.72
C ALA A 618 -41.57 34.56 -58.38
N ASP A 619 -41.59 34.45 -59.71
CA ASP A 619 -42.54 33.69 -60.52
C ASP A 619 -41.87 32.51 -61.26
N GLY A 620 -40.61 32.15 -60.94
CA GLY A 620 -39.88 30.97 -61.46
C GLY A 620 -39.09 31.17 -62.75
N CYS A 621 -39.07 32.38 -63.32
CA CYS A 621 -38.45 32.62 -64.63
C CYS A 621 -37.06 33.27 -64.52
N SER A 622 -36.09 32.76 -65.27
CA SER A 622 -34.70 33.24 -65.28
C SER A 622 -34.43 34.31 -66.35
N GLN A 623 -33.22 34.88 -66.34
CA GLN A 623 -32.75 35.81 -67.39
C GLN A 623 -32.64 35.17 -68.79
N SER A 624 -32.68 33.83 -68.93
CA SER A 624 -32.73 33.19 -70.25
C SER A 624 -34.12 33.13 -70.87
N GLU A 625 -35.16 33.48 -70.12
CA GLU A 625 -36.56 33.51 -70.58
C GLU A 625 -37.18 34.92 -70.60
N LEU A 626 -36.42 35.94 -70.19
CA LEU A 626 -36.80 37.36 -70.18
C LEU A 626 -36.21 38.13 -71.37
N ASP A 627 -36.91 39.18 -71.81
CA ASP A 627 -36.60 40.12 -72.90
C ASP A 627 -37.12 41.49 -72.43
N ASP A 628 -36.24 42.29 -71.80
CA ASP A 628 -36.60 43.47 -71.01
C ASP A 628 -36.79 44.75 -71.85
N ASP A 629 -36.19 44.85 -73.04
CA ASP A 629 -36.32 46.02 -73.93
C ASP A 629 -37.24 45.81 -75.15
N GLU A 630 -37.77 44.59 -75.35
CA GLU A 630 -38.65 44.15 -76.43
C GLU A 630 -38.01 44.20 -77.85
N ASP A 631 -36.68 44.09 -77.99
CA ASP A 631 -36.03 43.98 -79.31
C ASP A 631 -36.14 42.59 -79.96
N GLY A 632 -36.27 41.53 -79.14
CA GLY A 632 -36.37 40.13 -79.55
C GLY A 632 -35.15 39.25 -79.30
N VAL A 633 -34.16 39.71 -78.51
CA VAL A 633 -33.07 38.91 -77.92
C VAL A 633 -33.26 38.84 -76.41
N ASN A 634 -33.18 37.63 -75.83
CA ASN A 634 -33.39 37.43 -74.40
C ASN A 634 -32.19 37.98 -73.59
N ASN A 635 -32.43 38.45 -72.36
CA ASN A 635 -31.48 39.18 -71.52
C ASN A 635 -30.13 38.46 -71.30
N ASN A 636 -30.10 37.12 -71.31
CA ASN A 636 -28.85 36.34 -71.16
C ASN A 636 -28.02 36.23 -72.46
N LEU A 637 -28.56 36.64 -73.60
CA LEU A 637 -27.92 36.66 -74.92
C LEU A 637 -27.79 38.08 -75.48
N ASP A 638 -28.34 39.08 -74.79
CA ASP A 638 -28.26 40.49 -75.14
C ASP A 638 -27.00 41.14 -74.52
N LEU A 639 -26.08 41.55 -75.38
CA LEU A 639 -24.85 42.25 -75.01
C LEU A 639 -25.06 43.78 -74.89
N CYS A 640 -26.26 44.26 -75.19
CA CYS A 640 -26.64 45.67 -75.31
C CYS A 640 -28.02 46.00 -74.66
N PRO A 641 -28.25 45.72 -73.36
CA PRO A 641 -29.55 45.77 -72.64
C PRO A 641 -30.13 47.17 -72.34
N ASP A 642 -30.06 48.06 -73.32
CA ASP A 642 -30.58 49.43 -73.31
C ASP A 642 -30.94 49.85 -74.76
N THR A 643 -31.22 48.89 -75.65
CA THR A 643 -31.31 49.12 -77.09
C THR A 643 -32.69 49.66 -77.49
N PRO A 644 -32.78 50.79 -78.24
CA PRO A 644 -34.07 51.42 -78.49
C PRO A 644 -35.06 50.57 -79.31
N ALA A 645 -36.01 49.94 -78.61
CA ALA A 645 -37.10 49.11 -79.11
C ALA A 645 -37.61 49.46 -80.53
N GLY A 646 -37.57 48.47 -81.43
CA GLY A 646 -37.98 48.63 -82.82
C GLY A 646 -36.92 49.21 -83.77
N LEU A 647 -35.66 49.28 -83.33
CA LEU A 647 -34.50 49.25 -84.23
C LEU A 647 -34.33 47.84 -84.84
N ALA A 648 -33.22 47.62 -85.54
CA ALA A 648 -32.84 46.29 -86.04
C ALA A 648 -31.44 45.98 -85.52
N VAL A 649 -31.34 44.91 -84.75
CA VAL A 649 -30.14 44.46 -84.06
C VAL A 649 -29.50 43.26 -84.76
N ASP A 650 -28.33 42.84 -84.27
CA ASP A 650 -27.68 41.60 -84.70
C ASP A 650 -28.22 40.37 -83.93
N ALA A 651 -27.41 39.35 -83.63
CA ALA A 651 -27.89 38.13 -82.96
C ALA A 651 -27.67 38.16 -81.44
N GLU A 652 -27.08 39.24 -80.95
CA GLU A 652 -26.62 39.43 -79.57
C GLU A 652 -27.09 40.81 -79.03
N GLY A 653 -28.29 41.25 -79.45
CA GLY A 653 -28.99 42.48 -79.03
C GLY A 653 -28.37 43.82 -79.46
N CYS A 654 -27.14 43.83 -79.96
CA CYS A 654 -26.45 45.08 -80.28
C CYS A 654 -26.87 45.72 -81.61
N SER A 655 -26.88 47.05 -81.63
CA SER A 655 -27.03 47.83 -82.88
C SER A 655 -25.69 48.06 -83.57
N GLU A 656 -25.73 48.31 -84.90
CA GLU A 656 -24.55 48.62 -85.76
C GLU A 656 -23.70 49.82 -85.26
N ALA A 657 -24.18 50.59 -84.27
CA ALA A 657 -23.43 51.68 -83.64
C ALA A 657 -22.63 51.26 -82.38
N GLN A 658 -23.11 50.30 -81.58
CA GLN A 658 -22.43 49.86 -80.35
C GLN A 658 -21.16 49.04 -80.65
N ARG A 659 -21.24 48.11 -81.60
CA ARG A 659 -20.17 47.17 -82.03
C ARG A 659 -18.89 47.78 -82.65
N THR A 660 -18.64 49.08 -82.46
CA THR A 660 -17.57 49.81 -83.17
C THR A 660 -16.82 50.84 -82.30
N SER A 661 -16.86 50.67 -80.97
CA SER A 661 -16.15 51.49 -79.99
C SER A 661 -15.13 50.64 -79.22
N ASP A 662 -13.94 51.18 -79.04
CA ASP A 662 -12.72 50.55 -78.49
C ASP A 662 -11.92 51.71 -77.85
N THR A 663 -11.68 51.63 -76.54
CA THR A 663 -11.24 52.77 -75.71
C THR A 663 -9.75 52.77 -75.37
N ASP A 664 -9.16 51.61 -75.03
CA ASP A 664 -7.74 51.51 -74.67
C ASP A 664 -6.84 51.05 -75.84
N GLY A 665 -7.41 50.31 -76.81
CA GLY A 665 -6.76 49.84 -78.02
C GLY A 665 -6.10 48.46 -77.92
N ASP A 666 -6.48 47.59 -76.99
CA ASP A 666 -5.94 46.23 -76.86
C ASP A 666 -6.32 45.32 -78.06
N GLY A 667 -7.56 45.44 -78.55
CA GLY A 667 -8.13 44.67 -79.66
C GLY A 667 -9.58 44.18 -79.45
N LEU A 668 -10.09 44.25 -78.22
CA LEU A 668 -11.50 44.05 -77.87
C LEU A 668 -12.29 45.36 -78.11
N ASN A 669 -13.60 45.32 -77.91
CA ASN A 669 -14.47 46.51 -77.96
C ASN A 669 -15.05 46.78 -76.58
N ASP A 670 -15.49 48.01 -76.30
CA ASP A 670 -15.90 48.44 -74.94
C ASP A 670 -16.92 47.50 -74.22
N PRO A 671 -17.84 46.79 -74.93
CA PRO A 671 -18.72 45.76 -74.32
C PRO A 671 -18.11 44.37 -74.10
N GLU A 672 -16.93 44.08 -74.65
CA GLU A 672 -16.30 42.75 -74.71
C GLU A 672 -14.96 42.69 -73.92
N ASP A 673 -14.66 43.68 -73.07
CA ASP A 673 -13.42 43.82 -72.27
C ASP A 673 -13.72 43.98 -70.76
N THR A 674 -12.96 43.29 -69.90
CA THR A 674 -13.08 43.29 -68.43
C THR A 674 -11.92 44.00 -67.73
N CYS A 675 -10.82 44.31 -68.43
CA CYS A 675 -9.62 44.97 -67.91
C CYS A 675 -9.27 46.28 -68.68
N PRO A 676 -10.17 47.30 -68.74
CA PRO A 676 -10.11 48.46 -69.65
C PRO A 676 -9.07 49.56 -69.31
N ASP A 677 -7.93 49.18 -68.76
CA ASP A 677 -6.77 50.04 -68.45
C ASP A 677 -5.44 49.26 -68.68
N THR A 678 -5.45 48.20 -69.51
CA THR A 678 -4.29 47.32 -69.73
C THR A 678 -3.15 48.02 -70.49
N GLU A 679 -1.88 47.70 -70.17
CA GLU A 679 -0.75 48.33 -70.87
C GLU A 679 -0.76 47.97 -72.37
N PRO A 680 -0.79 48.96 -73.30
CA PRO A 680 -0.99 48.67 -74.71
C PRO A 680 0.08 47.73 -75.30
N ASN A 681 -0.38 46.66 -75.96
CA ASN A 681 0.41 45.53 -76.49
C ASN A 681 0.90 44.50 -75.43
N ALA A 682 0.27 44.39 -74.27
CA ALA A 682 0.34 43.18 -73.45
C ALA A 682 -0.30 41.96 -74.17
N GLU A 683 0.09 40.74 -73.80
CA GLU A 683 -0.70 39.55 -74.16
C GLU A 683 -1.72 39.31 -73.04
N VAL A 684 -3.00 39.42 -73.39
CA VAL A 684 -4.15 39.30 -72.50
C VAL A 684 -4.83 37.94 -72.65
N ASP A 685 -5.55 37.52 -71.62
CA ASP A 685 -6.52 36.43 -71.70
C ASP A 685 -7.82 36.88 -72.37
N GLU A 686 -8.80 35.97 -72.45
CA GLU A 686 -10.08 36.19 -73.15
C GLU A 686 -10.98 37.28 -72.50
N ASN A 687 -10.54 37.88 -71.37
CA ASN A 687 -11.23 38.96 -70.67
C ASN A 687 -10.45 40.30 -70.67
N GLY A 688 -9.31 40.40 -71.36
CA GLY A 688 -8.48 41.61 -71.41
C GLY A 688 -7.42 41.71 -70.29
N CYS A 689 -7.27 40.69 -69.45
CA CYS A 689 -6.41 40.71 -68.26
C CYS A 689 -5.09 39.93 -68.48
N SER A 690 -3.99 40.28 -67.79
CA SER A 690 -2.68 39.63 -67.99
C SER A 690 -2.24 38.73 -66.82
N GLN A 691 -1.44 37.69 -67.11
CA GLN A 691 -1.00 36.70 -66.10
C GLN A 691 -0.20 37.29 -64.93
N ALA A 692 0.44 38.46 -65.11
CA ALA A 692 1.25 39.12 -64.07
C ALA A 692 0.42 39.85 -62.99
N GLN A 693 -0.87 39.54 -62.88
CA GLN A 693 -1.86 40.23 -62.02
C GLN A 693 -2.64 39.26 -61.12
N ARG A 694 -2.15 38.03 -60.94
CA ARG A 694 -2.80 36.93 -60.19
C ARG A 694 -1.77 36.20 -59.32
N ASP A 695 -2.20 35.64 -58.19
CA ASP A 695 -1.42 35.02 -57.12
C ASP A 695 -2.42 34.11 -56.35
N THR A 696 -2.08 32.84 -56.09
CA THR A 696 -3.07 31.79 -55.79
C THR A 696 -2.86 31.08 -54.44
N ASP A 697 -1.65 30.64 -54.08
CA ASP A 697 -1.41 29.89 -52.82
C ASP A 697 -0.91 30.79 -51.66
N GLY A 698 -0.26 31.92 -51.99
CA GLY A 698 0.26 32.89 -51.03
C GLY A 698 1.73 32.68 -50.60
N ASP A 699 2.52 31.85 -51.31
CA ASP A 699 3.98 31.71 -51.05
C ASP A 699 4.76 33.03 -51.24
N GLY A 700 4.24 33.92 -52.10
CA GLY A 700 4.81 35.21 -52.47
C GLY A 700 5.13 35.38 -53.97
N LEU A 701 4.73 34.42 -54.81
CA LEU A 701 4.87 34.43 -56.27
C LEU A 701 3.51 34.55 -56.97
N SER A 702 3.47 35.32 -58.05
CA SER A 702 2.29 35.38 -58.94
C SER A 702 2.16 34.10 -59.78
N ASP A 703 0.95 33.75 -60.24
CA ASP A 703 0.62 32.63 -61.18
C ASP A 703 1.57 32.47 -62.40
N LEU A 704 2.25 33.55 -62.78
CA LEU A 704 3.18 33.60 -63.91
C LEU A 704 4.60 33.08 -63.57
N ASP A 705 4.99 33.17 -62.31
CA ASP A 705 6.32 32.85 -61.77
C ASP A 705 6.28 31.67 -60.76
N ASP A 706 5.10 31.30 -60.25
CA ASP A 706 4.83 30.07 -59.47
C ASP A 706 4.71 28.80 -60.36
N ALA A 707 4.95 27.62 -59.77
CA ALA A 707 4.70 26.32 -60.37
C ALA A 707 4.28 25.20 -59.37
N CYS A 708 4.01 25.49 -58.09
CA CYS A 708 3.34 24.56 -57.16
C CYS A 708 2.38 25.33 -56.23
N ASP A 709 1.10 25.31 -56.59
CA ASP A 709 0.00 26.10 -56.04
C ASP A 709 -0.60 25.55 -54.72
N ASP A 710 0.19 24.83 -53.92
CA ASP A 710 -0.23 24.12 -52.70
C ASP A 710 0.85 23.98 -51.60
N THR A 711 1.85 24.88 -51.53
CA THR A 711 3.12 24.56 -50.86
C THR A 711 3.12 24.67 -49.31
N PRO A 712 3.60 23.67 -48.54
CA PRO A 712 3.57 23.68 -47.06
C PRO A 712 4.39 24.80 -46.37
N PRO A 713 3.83 25.50 -45.35
CA PRO A 713 4.52 26.60 -44.67
C PRO A 713 5.81 26.19 -43.96
N GLY A 714 6.89 26.95 -44.20
CA GLY A 714 8.16 26.85 -43.48
C GLY A 714 9.23 25.98 -44.15
N PHE A 715 8.87 25.17 -45.15
CA PHE A 715 9.85 24.45 -45.96
C PHE A 715 10.63 25.41 -46.88
N PRO A 716 11.90 25.09 -47.21
CA PRO A 716 12.67 25.84 -48.19
C PRO A 716 12.10 25.60 -49.60
N ILE A 717 11.38 26.60 -50.12
CA ILE A 717 10.85 26.59 -51.48
C ILE A 717 11.91 26.91 -52.53
N LEU A 718 11.77 26.29 -53.70
CA LEU A 718 12.49 26.64 -54.92
C LEU A 718 11.96 27.98 -55.48
N ALA A 719 12.65 28.52 -56.48
CA ALA A 719 12.24 29.77 -57.14
C ALA A 719 11.07 29.57 -58.15
N ASN A 720 10.09 28.73 -57.77
CA ASN A 720 8.95 28.28 -58.56
C ASN A 720 7.87 27.60 -57.66
N GLY A 721 7.66 28.10 -56.44
CA GLY A 721 6.74 27.54 -55.43
C GLY A 721 7.23 26.25 -54.75
N CYS A 722 7.47 25.21 -55.52
CA CYS A 722 7.68 23.84 -55.02
C CYS A 722 8.76 23.68 -53.95
N THR A 723 8.54 22.79 -52.97
CA THR A 723 9.54 22.37 -51.97
C THR A 723 10.83 21.83 -52.60
N ASP A 724 11.99 22.17 -52.02
CA ASP A 724 13.28 21.61 -52.45
C ASP A 724 13.53 20.25 -51.81
N GLU A 725 13.17 19.15 -52.48
CA GLU A 725 13.54 17.77 -52.06
C GLU A 725 15.06 17.62 -51.82
N SER A 726 15.91 18.46 -52.45
CA SER A 726 17.36 18.45 -52.24
C SER A 726 17.77 18.91 -50.82
N ALA A 727 16.88 19.57 -50.08
CA ALA A 727 17.16 20.06 -48.72
C ALA A 727 17.35 18.91 -47.72
N LEU A 728 16.68 17.76 -47.91
CA LEU A 728 16.85 16.56 -47.08
C LEU A 728 18.23 15.90 -47.25
N ASP A 729 18.91 16.14 -48.37
CA ASP A 729 20.31 15.73 -48.61
C ASP A 729 21.32 16.66 -47.88
N THR A 730 20.83 17.65 -47.11
CA THR A 730 21.62 18.54 -46.25
C THR A 730 21.14 18.52 -44.80
N ASP A 731 22.12 18.52 -43.89
CA ASP A 731 22.01 18.84 -42.46
C ASP A 731 21.30 20.21 -42.30
N LEU A 732 20.00 20.19 -41.98
CA LEU A 732 19.09 21.33 -42.11
C LEU A 732 19.05 22.21 -40.85
N ASP A 733 19.27 21.60 -39.69
CA ASP A 733 19.20 22.24 -38.37
C ASP A 733 20.58 22.34 -37.65
N GLY A 734 21.54 21.46 -37.98
CA GLY A 734 22.97 21.58 -37.63
C GLY A 734 23.56 20.49 -36.74
N ASP A 735 22.92 19.32 -36.58
CA ASP A 735 23.37 18.25 -35.68
C ASP A 735 24.53 17.39 -36.25
N GLY A 736 24.58 17.23 -37.57
CA GLY A 736 25.54 16.42 -38.33
C GLY A 736 25.00 15.12 -38.95
N TYR A 737 23.71 14.84 -38.81
CA TYR A 737 22.96 13.82 -39.56
C TYR A 737 22.33 14.46 -40.81
N SER A 738 21.80 13.64 -41.73
CA SER A 738 21.18 14.07 -43.00
C SER A 738 20.88 12.90 -43.93
N GLY A 739 19.96 13.12 -44.87
CA GLY A 739 19.48 12.12 -45.83
C GLY A 739 18.33 11.30 -45.27
N VAL A 740 17.50 10.76 -46.18
CA VAL A 740 16.29 10.00 -45.87
C VAL A 740 16.53 8.90 -44.83
N TYR A 741 15.75 8.91 -43.76
CA TYR A 741 15.77 7.88 -42.71
C TYR A 741 15.57 6.47 -43.30
N ALA A 742 16.45 5.54 -42.94
CA ALA A 742 16.49 4.19 -43.48
C ALA A 742 17.10 3.18 -42.50
N TYR A 743 16.39 2.08 -42.26
CA TYR A 743 16.67 1.06 -41.26
C TYR A 743 16.32 -0.36 -41.78
N ASP A 744 16.82 -1.38 -41.09
CA ASP A 744 16.31 -2.77 -41.15
C ASP A 744 15.38 -3.00 -39.94
N ILE A 745 14.36 -3.86 -40.07
CA ILE A 745 13.50 -4.27 -38.94
C ILE A 745 14.01 -5.61 -38.36
N ASP A 746 14.23 -5.71 -37.05
CA ASP A 746 14.57 -6.99 -36.42
C ASP A 746 13.34 -7.94 -36.36
N PRO A 747 13.42 -9.15 -36.92
CA PRO A 747 12.27 -10.06 -37.05
C PRO A 747 11.93 -10.83 -35.75
N ILE A 748 12.52 -10.47 -34.62
CA ILE A 748 12.24 -11.03 -33.28
C ILE A 748 11.69 -9.96 -32.34
N THR A 749 12.25 -8.73 -32.36
CA THR A 749 11.81 -7.63 -31.48
C THR A 749 10.93 -6.59 -32.15
N GLY A 750 10.93 -6.48 -33.49
CA GLY A 750 10.22 -5.43 -34.23
C GLY A 750 11.00 -4.13 -34.41
N LEU A 751 12.11 -3.97 -33.70
CA LEU A 751 12.87 -2.72 -33.62
C LEU A 751 13.62 -2.33 -34.90
N HIS A 752 13.74 -1.03 -35.12
CA HIS A 752 14.56 -0.38 -36.16
C HIS A 752 16.05 -0.50 -35.83
N VAL A 753 16.74 -1.37 -36.55
CA VAL A 753 18.19 -1.64 -36.42
C VAL A 753 18.95 -1.23 -37.67
N ASN A 754 20.27 -1.02 -37.54
CA ASN A 754 21.12 -0.48 -38.63
C ASN A 754 20.66 0.89 -39.17
N GLN A 755 20.00 1.70 -38.35
CA GLN A 755 19.49 3.04 -38.69
C GLN A 755 20.56 3.93 -39.36
N THR A 756 20.14 4.67 -40.38
CA THR A 756 20.94 5.63 -41.16
C THR A 756 20.04 6.74 -41.71
N GLY A 757 20.63 7.86 -42.11
CA GLY A 757 19.86 9.07 -42.41
C GLY A 757 19.54 9.82 -41.12
N ASP A 758 18.41 10.52 -41.13
CA ASP A 758 17.91 11.35 -40.04
C ASP A 758 16.38 11.21 -39.93
N ALA A 759 15.90 10.85 -38.74
CA ALA A 759 14.49 10.67 -38.44
C ALA A 759 13.72 11.98 -38.22
N PHE A 760 14.39 13.07 -37.78
CA PHE A 760 13.74 14.33 -37.40
C PHE A 760 14.43 15.56 -38.02
N PRO A 761 14.36 15.77 -39.35
CA PRO A 761 15.20 16.75 -40.09
C PRO A 761 14.91 18.25 -39.86
N SER A 762 14.37 18.61 -38.70
CA SER A 762 14.19 19.98 -38.24
C SER A 762 14.44 20.13 -36.72
N ASP A 763 14.90 19.08 -36.04
CA ASP A 763 15.22 19.04 -34.62
C ASP A 763 16.69 18.64 -34.41
N ALA A 764 17.57 19.64 -34.24
CA ALA A 764 19.01 19.44 -34.06
C ALA A 764 19.42 18.70 -32.76
N THR A 765 18.49 18.00 -32.12
CA THR A 765 18.71 17.17 -30.94
C THR A 765 18.25 15.72 -31.11
N GLN A 766 17.50 15.39 -32.16
CA GLN A 766 17.00 14.03 -32.42
C GLN A 766 17.25 13.60 -33.87
N TRP A 767 17.59 12.32 -34.06
CA TRP A 767 18.00 11.78 -35.37
C TRP A 767 17.80 10.26 -35.52
N PHE A 768 17.37 9.57 -34.46
CA PHE A 768 17.19 8.12 -34.36
C PHE A 768 15.89 7.81 -33.62
N ASP A 769 15.23 6.72 -34.02
CA ASP A 769 13.92 6.26 -33.55
C ASP A 769 13.90 4.71 -33.67
N GLN A 770 14.05 4.03 -32.53
CA GLN A 770 14.34 2.59 -32.47
C GLN A 770 13.13 1.66 -32.53
N ASP A 771 11.92 2.13 -32.25
CA ASP A 771 10.73 1.28 -32.26
C ASP A 771 9.55 1.83 -33.09
N GLY A 772 9.70 3.04 -33.64
CA GLY A 772 8.88 3.58 -34.73
C GLY A 772 7.69 4.43 -34.30
N ASP A 773 7.69 4.95 -33.07
CA ASP A 773 6.53 5.68 -32.52
C ASP A 773 6.53 7.19 -32.81
N GLY A 774 7.71 7.78 -33.07
CA GLY A 774 7.88 9.21 -33.34
C GLY A 774 8.55 10.03 -32.23
N TYR A 775 9.05 9.41 -31.15
CA TYR A 775 10.00 10.02 -30.22
C TYR A 775 11.45 9.66 -30.58
N GLY A 776 12.41 10.37 -29.97
CA GLY A 776 13.83 10.29 -30.36
C GLY A 776 14.73 9.61 -29.33
N ASP A 777 15.49 8.59 -29.77
CA ASP A 777 16.45 7.78 -28.98
C ASP A 777 17.44 8.58 -28.12
N ASN A 778 17.69 9.87 -28.42
CA ASN A 778 18.79 10.61 -27.79
C ASN A 778 18.36 11.22 -26.46
N PRO A 779 19.04 10.90 -25.34
CA PRO A 779 18.67 11.40 -24.02
C PRO A 779 19.03 12.87 -23.81
N SER A 780 18.39 13.48 -22.82
CA SER A 780 18.65 14.85 -22.33
C SER A 780 20.16 15.19 -22.29
N PRO A 781 20.60 16.32 -22.87
CA PRO A 781 19.87 17.58 -23.06
C PRO A 781 19.12 17.73 -24.39
N ALA A 782 18.92 16.66 -25.16
CA ALA A 782 17.96 16.69 -26.26
C ALA A 782 16.53 16.96 -25.76
N ASN A 783 15.67 17.49 -26.64
CA ASN A 783 14.24 17.61 -26.38
C ASN A 783 13.48 16.44 -27.03
N ASN A 784 12.25 16.19 -26.57
CA ASN A 784 11.40 15.07 -27.00
C ASN A 784 12.15 13.72 -27.00
N ALA A 785 12.99 13.53 -25.99
CA ALA A 785 13.79 12.33 -25.79
C ALA A 785 12.89 11.20 -25.30
N ASP A 786 12.95 10.06 -25.98
CA ASP A 786 12.26 8.83 -25.65
C ASP A 786 12.82 8.21 -24.35
N ASP A 787 11.93 7.88 -23.43
CA ASP A 787 12.22 7.23 -22.15
C ASP A 787 12.08 5.69 -22.21
N CYS A 788 11.48 5.15 -23.28
CA CYS A 788 11.26 3.74 -23.55
C CYS A 788 11.78 3.23 -24.94
N PRO A 789 13.05 3.46 -25.40
CA PRO A 789 13.50 3.25 -26.80
C PRO A 789 13.68 1.80 -27.28
N ALA A 790 12.68 0.96 -27.02
CA ALA A 790 12.54 -0.43 -27.40
C ALA A 790 11.09 -0.96 -27.26
N GLU A 791 10.10 -0.10 -26.98
CA GLU A 791 8.73 -0.45 -26.55
C GLU A 791 7.65 0.52 -27.10
N THR A 792 7.61 0.69 -28.43
CA THR A 792 6.66 1.52 -29.23
C THR A 792 5.46 2.07 -28.47
N GLY A 793 5.50 3.36 -28.12
CA GLY A 793 4.53 3.99 -27.24
C GLY A 793 3.57 4.98 -27.90
N THR A 794 2.80 5.65 -27.05
CA THR A 794 2.17 6.95 -27.37
C THR A 794 2.24 7.96 -26.22
N SER A 795 2.77 7.58 -25.04
CA SER A 795 2.84 8.45 -23.87
C SER A 795 3.59 9.76 -24.15
N TYR A 796 3.08 10.86 -23.60
CA TYR A 796 3.55 12.21 -23.90
C TYR A 796 3.56 13.18 -22.69
N ILE A 797 3.21 12.71 -21.48
CA ILE A 797 3.00 13.57 -20.30
C ILE A 797 4.02 13.31 -19.17
N ASP A 798 4.19 12.07 -18.70
CA ASP A 798 5.10 11.75 -17.58
C ASP A 798 6.45 11.15 -18.03
N PHE A 799 6.40 10.23 -19.00
CA PHE A 799 7.52 9.71 -19.77
C PHE A 799 7.15 9.77 -21.26
N LEU A 800 8.12 9.98 -22.15
CA LEU A 800 7.86 9.99 -23.60
C LEU A 800 8.13 8.63 -24.22
N GLY A 801 7.32 8.24 -25.22
CA GLY A 801 7.55 7.04 -26.04
C GLY A 801 7.27 5.70 -25.37
N CYS A 802 6.54 5.69 -24.25
CA CYS A 802 6.17 4.47 -23.55
C CYS A 802 4.74 4.01 -23.89
N TYR A 803 4.48 2.72 -23.66
CA TYR A 803 3.15 2.13 -23.82
C TYR A 803 2.11 2.87 -22.97
N ASP A 804 1.02 3.23 -23.64
CA ASP A 804 -0.08 4.13 -23.25
C ASP A 804 -1.35 3.61 -23.91
N ASP A 805 -2.50 3.69 -23.24
CA ASP A 805 -3.79 3.26 -23.78
C ASP A 805 -4.56 4.37 -24.52
N GLY A 806 -4.12 5.62 -24.37
CA GLY A 806 -4.52 6.77 -25.17
C GLY A 806 -4.72 8.09 -24.43
N ASP A 807 -4.36 8.20 -23.14
CA ASP A 807 -4.46 9.47 -22.39
C ASP A 807 -3.15 10.28 -22.38
N GLY A 808 -1.99 9.62 -22.47
CA GLY A 808 -0.66 10.23 -22.49
C GLY A 808 0.26 9.95 -21.30
N TYR A 809 -0.20 9.23 -20.27
CA TYR A 809 0.65 8.63 -19.23
C TYR A 809 1.13 7.23 -19.66
N ARG A 810 1.72 6.42 -18.76
CA ARG A 810 2.16 5.05 -19.06
C ARG A 810 1.57 4.00 -18.12
N ASP A 811 0.92 2.98 -18.68
CA ASP A 811 0.25 1.89 -17.96
C ASP A 811 1.11 1.27 -16.83
N GLU A 812 2.42 1.10 -17.04
CA GLU A 812 3.27 0.38 -16.07
C GLU A 812 3.40 1.12 -14.72
N ASN A 813 3.27 2.45 -14.71
CA ASN A 813 3.34 3.25 -13.49
C ASN A 813 2.01 3.26 -12.70
N GLU A 814 0.91 2.90 -13.36
CA GLU A 814 -0.44 3.04 -12.81
C GLU A 814 -0.85 1.93 -11.84
N PRO A 815 -1.85 2.18 -10.98
CA PRO A 815 -2.56 1.14 -10.24
C PRO A 815 -3.16 0.09 -11.21
N GLU A 816 -3.12 -1.18 -10.82
CA GLU A 816 -3.66 -2.29 -11.64
C GLU A 816 -5.21 -2.29 -11.75
N ALA A 817 -5.87 -1.30 -11.13
CA ALA A 817 -7.30 -1.02 -11.30
C ALA A 817 -7.59 -0.09 -12.50
N LEU A 818 -6.65 0.77 -12.89
CA LEU A 818 -6.88 1.84 -13.87
C LEU A 818 -6.40 1.46 -15.29
N ARG A 819 -5.25 0.79 -15.42
CA ARG A 819 -4.63 0.42 -16.72
C ARG A 819 -5.61 -0.13 -17.75
N GLY A 820 -5.68 0.51 -18.92
CA GLY A 820 -6.61 0.15 -19.99
C GLY A 820 -7.90 0.99 -20.00
N ASP A 821 -7.99 2.02 -19.17
CA ASP A 821 -9.00 3.07 -19.17
C ASP A 821 -8.32 4.44 -19.47
N PRO A 822 -8.32 4.93 -20.73
CA PRO A 822 -7.72 6.20 -21.16
C PRO A 822 -8.48 7.45 -20.65
N THR A 823 -9.02 7.36 -19.45
CA THR A 823 -9.60 8.44 -18.68
C THR A 823 -9.04 8.49 -17.25
N GLN A 824 -8.21 7.52 -16.83
CA GLN A 824 -7.70 7.38 -15.45
C GLN A 824 -6.23 6.93 -15.38
N TRP A 825 -5.34 7.87 -15.07
CA TRP A 825 -3.88 7.63 -14.98
C TRP A 825 -3.32 7.75 -13.55
N ARG A 826 -4.16 8.03 -12.54
CA ARG A 826 -3.72 8.27 -11.16
C ARG A 826 -4.80 7.96 -10.13
N ASP A 827 -4.34 7.44 -9.00
CA ASP A 827 -5.05 7.17 -7.74
C ASP A 827 -4.21 7.83 -6.63
N SER A 828 -4.83 8.59 -5.71
CA SER A 828 -4.13 9.42 -4.72
C SER A 828 -4.16 8.90 -3.27
N ASP A 829 -5.05 7.96 -2.93
CA ASP A 829 -5.15 7.37 -1.58
C ASP A 829 -5.19 5.84 -1.54
N PHE A 830 -5.16 5.20 -2.71
CA PHE A 830 -5.00 3.76 -2.95
C PHE A 830 -6.24 2.91 -2.66
N ASP A 831 -7.44 3.47 -2.85
CA ASP A 831 -8.71 2.72 -2.75
C ASP A 831 -9.03 1.89 -4.02
N GLY A 832 -8.56 2.33 -5.19
CA GLY A 832 -8.77 1.71 -6.51
C GLY A 832 -9.68 2.48 -7.48
N PHE A 833 -10.15 3.67 -7.13
CA PHE A 833 -10.77 4.63 -8.06
C PHE A 833 -9.73 5.61 -8.63
N GLY A 834 -10.09 6.34 -9.69
CA GLY A 834 -9.20 7.24 -10.40
C GLY A 834 -9.49 8.72 -10.13
N ASP A 835 -8.43 9.50 -9.90
CA ASP A 835 -8.46 10.93 -9.58
C ASP A 835 -9.34 11.78 -10.52
N ASN A 836 -9.53 11.40 -11.80
CA ASN A 836 -10.25 12.21 -12.77
C ASN A 836 -11.76 11.98 -12.68
N TRP A 837 -12.55 13.03 -12.91
CA TRP A 837 -14.01 12.93 -12.84
C TRP A 837 -14.71 13.15 -14.17
N GLY A 838 -15.64 12.24 -14.47
CA GLY A 838 -16.47 12.29 -15.68
C GLY A 838 -17.82 12.99 -15.52
N ASN A 839 -18.27 13.18 -14.27
CA ASN A 839 -19.58 13.74 -13.97
C ASN A 839 -19.56 15.28 -13.89
N PRO A 840 -20.27 16.02 -14.76
CA PRO A 840 -20.25 17.48 -14.73
C PRO A 840 -20.83 18.13 -13.48
N SER A 841 -21.65 17.41 -12.68
CA SER A 841 -22.25 17.93 -11.45
C SER A 841 -21.21 18.18 -10.35
N TRP A 842 -20.22 17.30 -10.22
CA TRP A 842 -19.17 17.38 -9.20
C TRP A 842 -18.31 18.65 -9.31
N ASN A 843 -18.32 19.34 -10.46
CA ASN A 843 -17.65 20.64 -10.65
C ASN A 843 -18.15 21.76 -9.71
N ALA A 844 -19.30 21.58 -9.05
CA ALA A 844 -19.85 22.54 -8.09
C ALA A 844 -19.40 22.29 -6.64
N THR A 845 -19.11 21.04 -6.28
CA THR A 845 -18.85 20.58 -4.91
C THR A 845 -17.41 20.15 -4.65
N ARG A 846 -16.68 19.69 -5.68
CA ARG A 846 -15.29 19.22 -5.54
C ARG A 846 -14.35 20.36 -5.12
N ASP A 847 -13.58 20.14 -4.06
CA ASP A 847 -12.62 21.12 -3.53
C ASP A 847 -11.49 21.39 -4.55
N PRO A 848 -11.17 22.66 -4.90
CA PRO A 848 -10.13 23.00 -5.89
C PRO A 848 -8.68 22.61 -5.52
N SER A 849 -8.44 22.05 -4.34
CA SER A 849 -7.16 21.47 -3.92
C SER A 849 -7.09 19.95 -4.08
N TRP A 850 -8.19 19.29 -4.45
CA TRP A 850 -8.22 17.85 -4.72
C TRP A 850 -7.58 17.54 -6.08
N PRO A 851 -6.92 16.37 -6.22
CA PRO A 851 -6.24 15.98 -7.46
C PRO A 851 -7.22 15.58 -8.59
N GLY A 852 -6.63 15.30 -9.76
CA GLY A 852 -7.32 14.96 -11.01
C GLY A 852 -7.78 16.15 -11.83
N GLN A 853 -8.46 15.86 -12.94
CA GLN A 853 -9.16 16.84 -13.77
C GLN A 853 -10.50 16.31 -14.32
N PHE A 854 -11.35 17.21 -14.81
CA PHE A 854 -12.58 16.83 -15.50
C PHE A 854 -12.26 16.23 -16.89
N VAL A 855 -12.69 15.00 -17.13
CA VAL A 855 -12.51 14.27 -18.40
C VAL A 855 -13.88 13.77 -18.86
N GLU A 856 -14.42 14.32 -19.95
CA GLU A 856 -15.80 14.08 -20.38
C GLU A 856 -16.08 12.58 -20.64
N GLY A 857 -16.89 11.97 -19.76
CA GLY A 857 -17.24 10.54 -19.84
C GLY A 857 -16.26 9.58 -19.15
N ALA A 858 -15.38 10.05 -18.27
CA ALA A 858 -14.46 9.20 -17.51
C ALA A 858 -15.17 8.08 -16.73
N THR A 859 -14.56 6.89 -16.75
CA THR A 859 -15.00 5.72 -16.00
C THR A 859 -14.18 5.51 -14.73
N ASN A 860 -14.68 4.71 -13.78
CA ASN A 860 -14.03 4.40 -12.50
C ASN A 860 -13.54 5.65 -11.72
N ALA A 861 -14.30 6.73 -11.80
CA ALA A 861 -13.95 8.05 -11.28
C ALA A 861 -14.19 8.19 -9.78
N ASP A 862 -13.24 8.84 -9.10
CA ASP A 862 -13.26 9.11 -7.67
C ASP A 862 -13.81 10.51 -7.35
N PHE A 863 -14.84 10.58 -6.50
CA PHE A 863 -15.36 11.83 -5.97
C PHE A 863 -14.51 12.37 -4.80
N CYS A 864 -13.89 11.52 -3.97
CA CYS A 864 -13.17 11.85 -2.73
C CYS A 864 -11.67 11.42 -2.69
N PRO A 865 -10.78 11.82 -3.63
CA PRO A 865 -9.38 11.36 -3.80
C PRO A 865 -8.35 11.86 -2.75
N LYS A 866 -8.79 11.89 -1.49
CA LYS A 866 -8.02 12.13 -0.26
C LYS A 866 -8.65 11.36 0.92
N THR A 867 -9.35 10.26 0.66
CA THR A 867 -9.84 9.37 1.71
C THR A 867 -8.68 8.81 2.52
N THR A 868 -8.91 8.53 3.81
CA THR A 868 -7.83 8.01 4.66
C THR A 868 -7.52 6.56 4.25
N PRO A 869 -6.28 6.23 3.82
CA PRO A 869 -5.99 4.94 3.19
C PRO A 869 -6.35 3.74 4.07
N GLY A 870 -7.21 2.87 3.56
CA GLY A 870 -7.68 1.66 4.25
C GLY A 870 -9.05 1.77 4.95
N LEU A 871 -9.75 2.90 4.80
CA LEU A 871 -11.20 2.96 5.04
C LEU A 871 -11.98 2.23 3.92
N SER A 872 -13.28 2.01 4.11
CA SER A 872 -14.15 1.40 3.10
C SER A 872 -14.98 2.47 2.38
N VAL A 873 -14.71 2.65 1.09
CA VAL A 873 -15.41 3.57 0.19
C VAL A 873 -16.69 2.97 -0.40
N ASP A 874 -17.54 3.81 -0.99
CA ASP A 874 -18.75 3.44 -1.72
C ASP A 874 -18.51 3.21 -3.22
N GLU A 875 -19.55 3.31 -4.06
CA GLU A 875 -19.43 3.14 -5.52
C GLU A 875 -18.90 4.40 -6.26
N GLU A 876 -18.61 5.51 -5.53
CA GLU A 876 -18.04 6.76 -6.07
C GLU A 876 -16.68 7.15 -5.43
N GLY A 877 -16.02 6.23 -4.70
CA GLY A 877 -14.72 6.49 -4.05
C GLY A 877 -14.80 7.21 -2.69
N CYS A 878 -16.00 7.47 -2.16
CA CYS A 878 -16.13 8.22 -0.91
C CYS A 878 -16.30 7.35 0.34
N HIS A 879 -15.57 7.68 1.41
CA HIS A 879 -15.97 7.30 2.76
C HIS A 879 -17.13 8.19 3.25
N ILE A 880 -18.03 7.63 4.05
CA ILE A 880 -19.26 8.31 4.53
C ILE A 880 -18.99 9.64 5.26
N SER A 881 -17.82 9.81 5.88
CA SER A 881 -17.42 11.00 6.64
C SER A 881 -16.74 12.10 5.80
N GLN A 882 -16.94 12.07 4.48
CA GLN A 882 -16.29 12.97 3.52
C GLN A 882 -17.24 13.46 2.41
N ARG A 883 -18.50 13.02 2.46
CA ARG A 883 -19.57 13.43 1.55
C ARG A 883 -20.40 14.52 2.23
N ASP A 884 -20.82 15.50 1.44
CA ASP A 884 -21.76 16.56 1.79
C ASP A 884 -22.74 16.58 0.61
N SER A 885 -23.84 15.84 0.76
CA SER A 885 -24.71 15.44 -0.35
C SER A 885 -25.67 16.52 -0.83
N ASP A 886 -25.83 17.64 -0.09
CA ASP A 886 -26.57 18.83 -0.53
C ASP A 886 -25.76 20.14 -0.63
N ALA A 887 -24.50 20.12 -0.19
CA ALA A 887 -23.51 21.19 -0.26
C ALA A 887 -23.78 22.41 0.65
N ASP A 888 -24.27 22.18 1.89
CA ASP A 888 -24.44 23.25 2.88
C ASP A 888 -23.19 23.54 3.74
N GLY A 889 -22.29 22.56 3.88
CA GLY A 889 -21.10 22.64 4.74
C GLY A 889 -21.15 21.78 6.02
N VAL A 890 -22.14 20.91 6.20
CA VAL A 890 -22.12 19.77 7.13
C VAL A 890 -21.89 18.48 6.33
N MET A 891 -21.18 17.50 6.90
CA MET A 891 -20.90 16.21 6.25
C MET A 891 -21.99 15.19 6.57
N ASP A 892 -22.28 14.27 5.65
CA ASP A 892 -23.32 13.23 5.74
C ASP A 892 -23.26 12.34 7.01
N ASP A 893 -22.11 12.24 7.68
CA ASP A 893 -21.96 11.51 8.96
C ASP A 893 -22.27 12.35 10.22
N ALA A 894 -22.44 13.67 10.05
CA ALA A 894 -22.80 14.65 11.07
C ALA A 894 -24.11 15.41 10.75
N ASP A 895 -24.71 15.15 9.58
CA ASP A 895 -25.93 15.79 9.08
C ASP A 895 -27.18 14.93 9.36
N ASN A 896 -28.23 15.53 9.92
CA ASN A 896 -29.53 14.87 10.15
C ASN A 896 -30.47 14.95 8.93
N CYS A 897 -30.15 15.79 7.96
CA CYS A 897 -30.86 16.02 6.71
C CYS A 897 -29.91 16.06 5.49
N PRO A 898 -29.04 15.06 5.20
CA PRO A 898 -27.95 15.16 4.20
C PRO A 898 -28.33 15.47 2.73
N ASN A 899 -29.61 15.69 2.42
CA ASN A 899 -30.14 15.96 1.10
C ASN A 899 -31.06 17.22 1.08
N GLU A 900 -31.13 17.99 2.17
CA GLU A 900 -31.87 19.26 2.28
C GLU A 900 -31.00 20.34 2.97
N PRO A 901 -30.45 21.33 2.22
CA PRO A 901 -29.39 22.19 2.75
C PRO A 901 -29.88 23.26 3.73
N LYS A 902 -29.25 23.35 4.92
CA LYS A 902 -29.46 24.30 6.03
C LYS A 902 -29.84 25.72 5.63
N GLY A 903 -29.12 26.26 4.65
CA GLY A 903 -29.24 27.64 4.23
C GLY A 903 -28.83 28.65 5.32
N VAL A 904 -29.28 29.90 5.17
CA VAL A 904 -28.76 31.03 5.97
C VAL A 904 -29.35 31.18 7.37
N ASP A 905 -30.39 30.41 7.71
CA ASP A 905 -31.05 30.43 9.02
C ASP A 905 -31.38 29.03 9.59
N GLY A 906 -30.89 27.95 8.97
CA GLY A 906 -31.01 26.55 9.41
C GLY A 906 -30.25 26.17 10.68
N TYR A 907 -30.39 24.91 11.08
CA TYR A 907 -29.90 24.35 12.34
C TYR A 907 -28.45 23.84 12.23
N ASP A 908 -27.81 23.55 13.36
CA ASP A 908 -26.38 23.15 13.40
C ASP A 908 -26.12 21.66 13.10
N ASP A 909 -27.16 20.95 12.67
CA ASP A 909 -27.23 19.56 12.24
C ASP A 909 -27.76 19.44 10.78
N GLY A 910 -27.39 20.39 9.92
CA GLY A 910 -27.73 20.46 8.49
C GLY A 910 -29.18 20.83 8.14
N CYS A 911 -30.15 20.48 8.99
CA CYS A 911 -31.56 20.67 8.65
C CYS A 911 -31.99 22.16 8.43
N PRO A 912 -32.78 22.48 7.38
CA PRO A 912 -33.15 23.86 7.04
C PRO A 912 -34.28 24.43 7.91
N TYR A 913 -34.22 25.75 8.15
CA TYR A 913 -35.20 26.42 9.00
C TYR A 913 -36.50 26.76 8.27
N VAL A 914 -37.63 26.33 8.84
CA VAL A 914 -38.97 26.51 8.24
C VAL A 914 -39.77 27.61 8.96
N PRO A 915 -39.75 28.87 8.49
CA PRO A 915 -40.47 29.98 9.13
C PRO A 915 -41.99 29.88 8.91
N LEU A 916 -42.71 29.42 9.94
CA LEU A 916 -44.18 29.24 9.91
C LEU A 916 -44.95 30.54 9.62
N SER A 917 -45.40 30.69 8.36
CA SER A 917 -46.26 31.79 7.90
C SER A 917 -47.74 31.38 7.78
N GLY A 918 -48.66 32.16 8.35
CA GLY A 918 -50.12 31.93 8.33
C GLY A 918 -50.65 31.62 9.73
N ASP A 919 -51.16 32.57 10.52
CA ASP A 919 -52.40 33.38 10.43
C ASP A 919 -53.62 32.77 11.18
N GLY A 920 -54.17 33.53 12.15
CA GLY A 920 -55.38 33.17 12.90
C GLY A 920 -55.21 33.11 14.43
N GLU A 921 -55.79 34.09 15.13
CA GLU A 921 -55.96 34.12 16.60
C GLU A 921 -56.80 32.89 17.09
N GLU A 922 -56.67 32.35 18.32
CA GLU A 922 -56.45 32.97 19.63
C GLU A 922 -55.51 32.14 20.54
N GLY A 923 -54.71 32.79 21.40
CA GLY A 923 -53.67 32.12 22.21
C GLY A 923 -54.01 31.88 23.70
N LEU A 924 -53.19 31.04 24.36
CA LEU A 924 -53.26 30.79 25.82
C LEU A 924 -51.89 30.73 26.52
N PHE A 925 -51.06 31.77 26.36
CA PHE A 925 -50.23 32.33 27.46
C PHE A 925 -49.64 33.69 27.03
N GLY A 926 -50.51 34.69 26.90
CA GLY A 926 -50.11 36.02 26.45
C GLY A 926 -49.26 36.80 27.46
N VAL A 927 -47.97 36.92 27.18
CA VAL A 927 -47.13 38.05 27.59
C VAL A 927 -46.42 38.62 26.36
N ASP A 928 -46.43 39.94 26.25
CA ASP A 928 -46.08 40.70 25.05
C ASP A 928 -44.56 40.92 24.94
N ALA A 929 -43.98 40.70 23.76
CA ALA A 929 -42.53 40.74 23.49
C ALA A 929 -41.95 42.18 23.45
N GLY A 930 -42.51 43.09 24.25
CA GLY A 930 -42.18 44.52 24.27
C GLY A 930 -41.42 45.00 25.52
N ILE A 931 -41.38 44.22 26.62
CA ILE A 931 -40.72 44.64 27.87
C ILE A 931 -40.07 43.46 28.62
N ILE A 932 -38.80 43.16 28.32
CA ILE A 932 -37.70 42.87 29.27
C ILE A 932 -36.36 42.94 28.48
N MET A 933 -35.88 44.17 28.24
CA MET A 933 -34.49 44.45 27.86
C MET A 933 -33.94 45.49 28.83
N LEU A 934 -33.86 45.10 30.12
CA LEU A 934 -33.44 45.98 31.22
C LEU A 934 -32.82 45.24 32.43
N ALA A 935 -32.35 44.01 32.23
CA ALA A 935 -31.55 43.26 33.18
C ALA A 935 -30.42 42.51 32.43
N LEU A 936 -29.33 42.21 33.14
CA LEU A 936 -28.13 41.46 32.69
C LEU A 936 -27.24 42.10 31.60
N GLY A 937 -27.72 43.09 30.83
CA GLY A 937 -26.83 43.92 30.02
C GLY A 937 -26.09 44.99 30.84
N GLY A 938 -24.97 44.66 31.53
CA GLY A 938 -24.28 45.71 32.31
C GLY A 938 -23.10 45.40 33.26
N LEU A 939 -22.20 44.44 33.00
CA LEU A 939 -20.97 44.30 33.83
C LEU A 939 -19.60 44.18 33.10
N GLY A 940 -19.53 44.16 31.77
CA GLY A 940 -18.24 44.12 31.06
C GLY A 940 -17.39 45.41 31.12
N GLY A 941 -18.01 46.57 31.33
CA GLY A 941 -17.40 47.89 31.06
C GLY A 941 -16.44 48.48 32.11
N LEU A 942 -16.04 47.75 33.15
CA LEU A 942 -15.23 48.31 34.27
C LEU A 942 -13.94 47.54 34.62
N ALA A 943 -13.72 46.33 34.08
CA ALA A 943 -12.48 45.59 34.30
C ALA A 943 -11.28 46.27 33.60
N ILE A 944 -11.43 46.59 32.31
CA ILE A 944 -10.36 47.09 31.43
C ILE A 944 -9.79 48.44 31.91
N VAL A 945 -10.64 49.33 32.42
CA VAL A 945 -10.22 50.64 32.97
C VAL A 945 -9.47 50.49 34.31
N SER A 946 -9.66 49.38 35.03
CA SER A 946 -9.04 49.16 36.34
C SER A 946 -7.57 48.72 36.23
N LEU A 947 -7.23 47.89 35.24
CA LEU A 947 -5.86 47.41 35.01
C LEU A 947 -4.89 48.55 34.62
N LEU A 948 -5.34 49.51 33.80
CA LEU A 948 -4.53 50.65 33.35
C LEU A 948 -4.11 51.63 34.47
N VAL A 949 -4.72 51.56 35.65
CA VAL A 949 -4.40 52.46 36.78
C VAL A 949 -3.40 51.82 37.76
N VAL A 950 -3.29 50.49 37.81
CA VAL A 950 -2.43 49.79 38.78
C VAL A 950 -0.95 49.82 38.35
N ARG A 951 -0.66 49.77 37.04
CA ARG A 951 0.73 49.76 36.51
C ARG A 951 1.46 51.12 36.59
N LEU A 952 0.83 52.16 37.16
CA LEU A 952 1.37 53.54 37.21
C LEU A 952 1.85 54.02 38.59
N LEU A 953 1.72 53.23 39.68
CA LEU A 953 2.09 53.66 41.03
C LEU A 953 2.79 52.59 41.90
N ARG A 954 3.98 52.16 41.48
CA ARG A 954 5.09 51.88 42.42
C ARG A 954 6.46 51.95 41.72
N ARG A 955 7.46 52.39 42.49
CA ARG A 955 8.83 52.78 42.13
C ARG A 955 9.66 52.67 43.43
N GLU A 956 10.98 52.74 43.28
CA GLU A 956 12.01 52.95 44.32
C GLU A 956 12.41 51.68 45.08
N ASP A 957 13.69 51.34 45.26
CA ASP A 957 14.98 51.65 44.56
C ASP A 957 15.87 50.35 44.76
N ASP A 958 17.16 50.15 44.44
CA ASP A 958 18.32 50.99 44.08
C ASP A 958 19.28 50.19 43.11
N ASP A 959 20.02 50.89 42.21
CA ASP A 959 21.39 50.60 41.64
C ASP A 959 21.72 49.32 40.80
N GLU A 960 22.65 49.28 39.80
CA GLU A 960 23.63 50.25 39.23
C GLU A 960 24.04 49.91 37.74
N ASP A 961 24.53 50.91 37.00
CA ASP A 961 25.41 50.96 35.78
C ASP A 961 25.07 50.36 34.36
N ASP A 962 24.85 51.28 33.39
CA ASP A 962 25.46 51.47 32.04
C ASP A 962 25.46 50.36 30.92
N GLU A 963 25.50 50.63 29.59
CA GLU A 963 25.77 51.86 28.81
C GLU A 963 25.03 51.92 27.42
N TYR A 964 24.31 53.03 27.15
CA TYR A 964 24.11 53.76 25.86
C TYR A 964 23.32 53.22 24.62
N ASP A 965 22.25 54.00 24.32
CA ASP A 965 21.89 54.69 23.06
C ASP A 965 21.38 53.97 21.79
N ASP A 966 20.07 54.16 21.56
CA ASP A 966 19.45 54.93 20.44
C ASP A 966 19.86 54.61 18.97
N PHE A 967 18.97 54.35 18.01
CA PHE A 967 17.73 55.10 17.71
C PHE A 967 16.90 54.43 16.59
N TYR A 968 15.57 54.38 16.78
CA TYR A 968 14.42 54.62 15.87
C TYR A 968 14.64 54.94 14.35
N ASP A 969 13.68 54.79 13.43
CA ASP A 969 12.19 54.77 13.53
C ASP A 969 11.55 53.68 12.61
N ASP A 970 10.43 53.12 13.10
CA ASP A 970 9.10 52.88 12.48
C ASP A 970 8.77 51.92 11.28
N GLU A 971 7.53 51.41 11.40
CA GLU A 971 6.54 50.95 10.39
C GLU A 971 6.62 49.51 9.78
N ASP A 972 6.14 48.56 10.60
CA ASP A 972 4.91 47.74 10.40
C ASP A 972 4.87 46.32 9.76
N GLU A 973 4.05 45.48 10.44
CA GLU A 973 3.22 44.33 9.99
C GLU A 973 3.87 42.98 9.54
N GLU A 974 4.26 42.19 10.55
CA GLU A 974 3.96 40.75 10.80
C GLU A 974 3.80 39.75 9.63
N GLU A 975 4.73 38.78 9.55
CA GLU A 975 4.56 37.49 8.83
C GLU A 975 4.28 36.33 9.81
N SER A 976 3.29 35.48 9.53
CA SER A 976 2.88 34.37 10.40
C SER A 976 3.54 33.02 10.06
N PHE A 977 4.72 32.79 10.63
CA PHE A 977 5.14 31.52 11.27
C PHE A 977 4.94 30.15 10.56
N LEU A 978 4.85 30.03 9.22
CA LEU A 978 4.86 28.71 8.54
C LEU A 978 5.74 28.63 7.27
N ASP A 979 7.04 28.99 7.40
CA ASP A 979 8.08 28.51 6.48
C ASP A 979 9.45 28.40 7.17
N ARG A 980 9.70 27.28 7.87
CA ARG A 980 11.05 26.85 8.33
C ARG A 980 11.13 25.36 8.66
N LEU A 981 11.11 24.46 7.67
CA LEU A 981 11.67 23.10 7.87
C LEU A 981 12.15 22.31 6.64
N ASP A 982 12.87 22.95 5.70
CA ASP A 982 14.12 22.34 5.20
C ASP A 982 15.14 23.43 4.83
N ARG A 983 16.41 23.21 5.18
CA ARG A 983 17.54 23.90 4.56
C ARG A 983 18.86 23.13 4.65
N THR A 984 18.94 21.95 4.06
CA THR A 984 20.23 21.43 3.58
C THR A 984 20.94 22.52 2.74
N THR A 985 22.21 22.81 3.03
CA THR A 985 22.88 24.05 2.55
C THR A 985 24.06 23.75 1.62
N SER A 986 23.98 24.21 0.36
CA SER A 986 25.04 24.04 -0.65
C SER A 986 25.18 25.24 -1.59
N VAL A 987 26.09 26.18 -1.26
CA VAL A 987 26.62 27.18 -2.23
C VAL A 987 28.10 27.49 -1.96
N GLN A 988 28.94 27.25 -2.97
CA GLN A 988 30.29 27.84 -3.15
C GLN A 988 30.22 28.92 -4.25
N PRO A 989 31.22 29.84 -4.47
CA PRO A 989 32.67 29.63 -4.30
C PRO A 989 33.55 30.87 -3.93
N GLN A 990 34.88 30.68 -3.81
CA GLN A 990 35.94 31.40 -4.59
C GLN A 990 37.40 31.07 -4.14
N ARG A 991 38.17 30.41 -5.03
CA ARG A 991 39.64 30.50 -5.24
C ARG A 991 40.61 30.33 -4.03
N SER A 992 41.55 29.37 -4.06
CA SER A 992 42.79 29.57 -4.85
C SER A 992 43.74 28.35 -5.03
N ARG A 993 43.83 27.84 -6.27
CA ARG A 993 45.01 27.30 -7.00
C ARG A 993 46.20 26.68 -6.21
N SER A 994 46.45 25.38 -6.40
CA SER A 994 47.63 24.89 -7.18
C SER A 994 47.61 23.38 -7.52
N GLU A 995 48.14 23.05 -8.70
CA GLU A 995 48.37 21.71 -9.28
C GLU A 995 49.83 21.24 -8.97
N PRO A 996 50.27 19.95 -9.15
CA PRO A 996 50.27 19.28 -10.47
C PRO A 996 50.21 17.71 -10.59
N GLU A 997 49.71 17.25 -11.74
CA GLU A 997 50.12 16.08 -12.55
C GLU A 997 50.13 14.58 -12.07
N ARG A 998 49.33 13.75 -12.79
CA ARG A 998 49.61 12.38 -13.34
C ARG A 998 49.62 11.14 -12.39
N ARG A 999 49.24 9.90 -12.80
CA ARG A 999 48.98 9.33 -14.15
C ARG A 999 48.19 7.98 -14.17
N SER A 1000 47.43 7.76 -15.27
CA SER A 1000 47.15 6.49 -16.01
C SER A 1000 46.38 5.29 -15.40
N ASN A 1001 45.25 4.99 -16.05
CA ASN A 1001 44.50 3.72 -16.14
C ASN A 1001 45.33 2.58 -16.82
N PRO A 1002 44.99 1.27 -16.67
CA PRO A 1002 43.94 0.62 -17.49
C PRO A 1002 43.17 -0.60 -16.90
N GLY A 1003 42.03 -0.98 -17.53
CA GLY A 1003 41.37 -2.30 -17.41
C GLY A 1003 41.92 -3.35 -18.42
N PRO A 1004 41.17 -4.41 -18.84
CA PRO A 1004 39.73 -4.68 -18.62
C PRO A 1004 39.32 -6.17 -18.34
N SER A 1005 37.99 -6.41 -18.28
CA SER A 1005 37.21 -7.63 -18.67
C SER A 1005 37.42 -9.01 -18.01
N SER A 1006 36.36 -9.58 -17.40
CA SER A 1006 35.51 -10.68 -17.98
C SER A 1006 34.61 -11.39 -16.93
N GLY A 1007 33.32 -11.63 -17.23
CA GLY A 1007 32.41 -12.50 -16.45
C GLY A 1007 32.51 -14.00 -16.84
N PRO A 1008 31.45 -14.84 -16.70
CA PRO A 1008 30.05 -14.56 -16.27
C PRO A 1008 29.40 -15.65 -15.35
N SER A 1009 28.08 -15.56 -15.12
CA SER A 1009 27.07 -16.63 -14.82
C SER A 1009 26.38 -16.62 -13.44
N SER A 1010 25.05 -16.54 -13.49
CA SER A 1010 24.04 -16.84 -12.44
C SER A 1010 23.85 -18.38 -12.24
N PRO A 1011 22.89 -18.93 -11.44
CA PRO A 1011 21.79 -18.29 -10.68
C PRO A 1011 21.64 -18.72 -9.20
N ALA A 1012 20.73 -18.06 -8.48
CA ALA A 1012 20.23 -18.47 -7.17
C ALA A 1012 18.87 -19.23 -7.26
N PRO A 1013 18.58 -20.12 -6.31
CA PRO A 1013 17.21 -20.53 -5.99
C PRO A 1013 16.85 -20.26 -4.52
N SER A 1014 15.60 -19.88 -4.26
CA SER A 1014 15.07 -19.58 -2.92
C SER A 1014 14.99 -20.81 -2.01
N ARG A 1015 15.01 -20.59 -0.69
CA ARG A 1015 14.44 -21.57 0.25
C ARG A 1015 14.08 -21.02 1.63
N THR A 1016 12.80 -21.20 2.00
CA THR A 1016 12.23 -20.89 3.31
C THR A 1016 12.61 -21.90 4.39
N ALA A 1017 12.56 -21.45 5.66
CA ALA A 1017 12.91 -22.22 6.84
C ALA A 1017 11.83 -23.22 7.29
N PRO A 1018 12.20 -24.21 8.12
CA PRO A 1018 11.29 -24.68 9.18
C PRO A 1018 11.98 -24.97 10.52
N VAL A 1019 11.47 -24.39 11.61
CA VAL A 1019 11.90 -24.67 13.00
C VAL A 1019 10.99 -25.73 13.66
N ARG A 1020 11.43 -26.31 14.78
CA ARG A 1020 11.00 -27.62 15.32
C ARG A 1020 9.97 -27.53 16.44
N LYS A 1021 9.19 -28.61 16.64
CA LYS A 1021 8.41 -28.85 17.88
C LYS A 1021 9.14 -29.80 18.86
N ARG A 1022 9.03 -29.48 20.15
CA ARG A 1022 9.10 -30.35 21.35
C ARG A 1022 7.94 -29.91 22.28
N GLY A 1023 7.40 -30.65 23.24
CA GLY A 1023 7.58 -32.05 23.66
C GLY A 1023 6.91 -32.26 25.05
N PRO A 1024 5.87 -33.10 25.23
CA PRO A 1024 5.05 -33.15 26.45
C PRO A 1024 5.45 -34.26 27.45
N PRO A 1025 4.98 -34.24 28.72
CA PRO A 1025 3.78 -35.03 29.12
C PRO A 1025 2.93 -34.37 30.25
N GLY A 1026 1.74 -34.85 30.66
CA GLY A 1026 0.86 -35.92 30.14
C GLY A 1026 -0.10 -36.50 31.22
N GLY A 1027 -1.36 -36.83 30.88
CA GLY A 1027 -2.36 -37.42 31.81
C GLY A 1027 -3.60 -38.03 31.10
N PRO A 1028 -4.26 -39.11 31.62
CA PRO A 1028 -5.26 -39.90 30.87
C PRO A 1028 -6.72 -39.82 31.46
N ALA A 1029 -7.80 -40.39 30.89
CA ALA A 1029 -7.89 -41.68 30.18
C ALA A 1029 -9.24 -41.99 29.47
N LYS A 1030 -9.17 -42.80 28.38
CA LYS A 1030 -10.13 -43.87 27.92
C LYS A 1030 -11.56 -43.45 27.49
N THR A 1031 -12.17 -43.91 26.38
CA THR A 1031 -11.90 -44.98 25.38
C THR A 1031 -12.12 -44.44 23.94
N GLY A 1032 -12.10 -45.16 22.79
CA GLY A 1032 -11.91 -46.59 22.45
C GLY A 1032 -12.03 -46.86 20.93
N GLY A 1033 -11.83 -48.11 20.48
CA GLY A 1033 -12.05 -48.57 19.08
C GLY A 1033 -12.61 -50.02 19.05
N PRO A 1034 -12.38 -50.87 18.00
CA PRO A 1034 -11.68 -50.69 16.71
C PRO A 1034 -12.51 -51.32 15.53
N PRO A 1035 -11.95 -52.09 14.56
CA PRO A 1035 -10.99 -51.84 13.45
C PRO A 1035 -11.69 -51.86 12.04
N GLY A 1036 -11.06 -51.72 10.86
CA GLY A 1036 -9.67 -51.46 10.42
C GLY A 1036 -9.32 -52.13 9.05
N ARG A 1037 -8.16 -51.75 8.45
CA ARG A 1037 -7.50 -52.19 7.18
C ARG A 1037 -7.68 -51.31 5.91
N GLY A 1038 -6.54 -50.86 5.35
CA GLY A 1038 -6.35 -50.52 3.92
C GLY A 1038 -5.73 -51.70 3.13
N PRO A 1039 -4.76 -51.53 2.19
CA PRO A 1039 -4.07 -50.28 1.79
C PRO A 1039 -3.67 -50.12 0.28
N SER A 1040 -3.08 -48.96 -0.06
CA SER A 1040 -1.94 -48.72 -1.00
C SER A 1040 -2.09 -48.51 -2.54
N LYS A 1041 -1.32 -47.51 -3.03
CA LYS A 1041 -0.69 -47.27 -4.37
C LYS A 1041 -1.41 -46.51 -5.53
N LYS A 1042 -0.90 -45.28 -5.78
CA LYS A 1042 -0.42 -44.63 -7.05
C LYS A 1042 -0.45 -45.44 -8.38
N PRO A 1043 -0.46 -44.79 -9.59
CA PRO A 1043 -1.24 -43.62 -10.04
C PRO A 1043 -1.65 -43.68 -11.57
N THR A 1044 -2.17 -42.58 -12.15
CA THR A 1044 -2.34 -42.27 -13.62
C THR A 1044 -3.42 -43.05 -14.42
N PRO A 1045 -3.83 -42.61 -15.64
CA PRO A 1045 -4.46 -41.30 -15.95
C PRO A 1045 -5.70 -41.45 -16.88
N LYS A 1046 -6.47 -40.37 -17.13
CA LYS A 1046 -7.31 -40.22 -18.36
C LYS A 1046 -7.94 -38.82 -18.55
N ALA A 1047 -8.30 -38.53 -19.80
CA ALA A 1047 -9.07 -37.35 -20.24
C ALA A 1047 -10.56 -37.68 -20.47
N ALA A 1048 -11.38 -36.61 -20.65
CA ALA A 1048 -12.67 -36.48 -21.36
C ALA A 1048 -13.67 -37.68 -21.38
N PRO A 1049 -14.98 -37.46 -21.12
CA PRO A 1049 -15.82 -36.73 -22.09
C PRO A 1049 -17.08 -35.98 -21.58
N GLU A 1050 -17.68 -35.21 -22.49
CA GLU A 1050 -19.09 -34.78 -22.55
C GLU A 1050 -20.11 -35.97 -22.73
N PRO A 1051 -21.45 -35.73 -22.86
CA PRO A 1051 -22.36 -34.88 -22.06
C PRO A 1051 -23.71 -35.58 -21.73
N GLN A 1052 -24.58 -34.99 -20.88
CA GLN A 1052 -26.05 -34.95 -21.12
C GLN A 1052 -26.88 -34.08 -20.13
N LYS A 1053 -28.10 -33.72 -20.57
CA LYS A 1053 -29.05 -32.77 -19.94
C LYS A 1053 -30.18 -33.45 -19.13
N ALA A 1054 -30.79 -32.73 -18.16
CA ALA A 1054 -32.20 -32.24 -18.22
C ALA A 1054 -32.87 -32.01 -16.83
N GLY A 1055 -33.57 -30.87 -16.63
CA GLY A 1055 -34.18 -30.48 -15.34
C GLY A 1055 -35.55 -29.73 -15.30
N LYS A 1056 -36.13 -29.33 -16.44
CA LYS A 1056 -37.54 -28.84 -16.64
C LYS A 1056 -38.28 -27.95 -15.60
N LYS A 1057 -38.63 -26.73 -16.04
CA LYS A 1057 -39.95 -26.03 -15.95
C LYS A 1057 -40.04 -25.04 -17.13
N LYS A 1058 -41.17 -24.54 -17.64
CA LYS A 1058 -42.55 -25.07 -17.84
C LYS A 1058 -43.17 -24.22 -19.00
N VAL A 1059 -44.09 -24.75 -19.82
CA VAL A 1059 -44.53 -24.15 -21.11
C VAL A 1059 -46.03 -23.79 -21.16
N VAL A 1060 -46.35 -22.63 -21.78
CA VAL A 1060 -47.48 -22.26 -22.68
C VAL A 1060 -47.03 -20.92 -23.33
N ALA A 1061 -46.87 -20.65 -24.65
CA ALA A 1061 -47.53 -21.04 -25.92
C ALA A 1061 -48.70 -20.09 -26.32
N ASP A 1062 -48.89 -19.63 -27.58
CA ASP A 1062 -48.25 -19.98 -28.86
C ASP A 1062 -48.50 -18.89 -29.98
N GLU A 1063 -48.00 -19.15 -31.19
CA GLU A 1063 -48.28 -18.53 -32.52
C GLU A 1063 -47.40 -17.35 -33.04
N ASP A 1064 -47.12 -17.45 -34.36
CA ASP A 1064 -46.14 -16.79 -35.27
C ASP A 1064 -46.97 -16.24 -36.50
N PRO A 1065 -46.49 -15.42 -37.47
CA PRO A 1065 -45.14 -14.90 -37.73
C PRO A 1065 -44.97 -13.38 -38.03
N GLY A 1066 -43.74 -12.90 -37.83
CA GLY A 1066 -42.99 -12.24 -38.92
C GLY A 1066 -43.03 -10.72 -39.08
N LYS A 1067 -42.00 -10.05 -38.55
CA LYS A 1067 -41.40 -8.85 -39.16
C LYS A 1067 -39.91 -9.12 -39.41
N LYS A 1068 -39.38 -8.64 -40.54
CA LYS A 1068 -37.93 -8.55 -40.74
C LYS A 1068 -37.42 -7.34 -39.96
N VAL A 1069 -36.51 -7.55 -39.02
CA VAL A 1069 -35.69 -6.45 -38.51
C VAL A 1069 -34.83 -5.96 -39.68
N ARG A 1070 -34.97 -4.67 -40.06
CA ARG A 1070 -33.93 -3.99 -40.83
C ARG A 1070 -32.82 -3.69 -39.83
N LYS A 1071 -31.58 -4.08 -40.12
CA LYS A 1071 -30.44 -3.59 -39.33
C LYS A 1071 -30.44 -2.06 -39.38
N ALA A 1072 -30.11 -1.42 -38.28
CA ALA A 1072 -29.73 -0.02 -38.31
C ALA A 1072 -28.53 0.14 -39.24
N LYS A 1073 -28.51 1.20 -40.05
CA LYS A 1073 -27.31 1.63 -40.77
C LYS A 1073 -26.54 2.51 -39.78
N ILE A 1074 -25.32 2.11 -39.42
CA ILE A 1074 -24.41 2.90 -38.58
C ILE A 1074 -24.21 4.23 -39.30
N ASN A 1075 -24.50 5.35 -38.64
CA ASN A 1075 -24.21 6.66 -39.21
C ASN A 1075 -22.71 6.91 -39.02
N VAL A 1076 -22.02 7.22 -40.12
CA VAL A 1076 -20.57 7.42 -40.14
C VAL A 1076 -20.34 8.80 -40.70
N ASP A 1077 -19.60 9.63 -39.96
CA ASP A 1077 -19.18 10.94 -40.46
C ASP A 1077 -18.24 10.75 -41.66
N LEU A 1078 -18.55 11.44 -42.76
CA LEU A 1078 -17.77 11.38 -43.99
C LEU A 1078 -16.80 12.57 -44.12
N SER A 1079 -16.92 13.61 -43.27
CA SER A 1079 -16.05 14.78 -43.28
C SER A 1079 -14.60 14.48 -42.84
N ILE A 1080 -14.38 13.32 -42.22
CA ILE A 1080 -13.04 12.81 -41.87
C ILE A 1080 -12.26 12.25 -43.07
N PHE A 1081 -12.86 12.23 -44.27
CA PHE A 1081 -12.22 11.86 -45.52
C PHE A 1081 -12.21 13.10 -46.43
N GLU A 1082 -11.05 13.44 -46.97
CA GLU A 1082 -10.94 14.53 -47.93
C GLU A 1082 -11.60 14.15 -49.27
N ASP A 1083 -12.17 15.11 -50.00
CA ASP A 1083 -13.00 14.82 -51.18
C ASP A 1083 -12.31 13.94 -52.22
N TRP A 1084 -11.00 14.13 -52.41
CA TRP A 1084 -10.16 13.34 -53.34
C TRP A 1084 -9.94 11.89 -52.89
N GLN A 1085 -10.04 11.58 -51.59
CA GLN A 1085 -9.89 10.24 -51.02
C GLN A 1085 -11.12 9.35 -51.26
N THR A 1086 -12.17 9.88 -51.90
CA THR A 1086 -13.45 9.19 -52.15
C THR A 1086 -13.29 7.84 -52.84
N ASP A 1087 -12.50 7.76 -53.92
CA ASP A 1087 -12.31 6.53 -54.70
C ASP A 1087 -11.54 5.46 -53.90
N ASP A 1088 -10.47 5.86 -53.21
CA ASP A 1088 -9.64 4.95 -52.39
C ASP A 1088 -10.38 4.47 -51.13
N ARG A 1089 -11.20 5.34 -50.51
CA ARG A 1089 -12.11 4.98 -49.40
C ARG A 1089 -13.10 3.90 -49.85
N GLU A 1090 -13.72 4.05 -51.03
CA GLU A 1090 -14.67 3.03 -51.52
C GLU A 1090 -13.98 1.71 -51.88
N ALA A 1091 -12.75 1.75 -52.41
CA ALA A 1091 -11.93 0.56 -52.63
C ALA A 1091 -11.55 -0.14 -51.31
N ALA A 1092 -11.19 0.62 -50.27
CA ALA A 1092 -10.90 0.09 -48.95
C ALA A 1092 -12.15 -0.55 -48.30
N VAL A 1093 -13.32 0.09 -48.42
CA VAL A 1093 -14.61 -0.47 -47.95
C VAL A 1093 -14.95 -1.78 -48.68
N GLU A 1094 -14.78 -1.89 -50.00
CA GLU A 1094 -15.02 -3.16 -50.72
C GLU A 1094 -14.05 -4.27 -50.26
N TRP A 1095 -12.78 -3.93 -50.00
CA TRP A 1095 -11.79 -4.87 -49.46
C TRP A 1095 -12.16 -5.37 -48.06
N VAL A 1096 -12.55 -4.48 -47.13
CA VAL A 1096 -12.98 -4.86 -45.76
C VAL A 1096 -14.24 -5.73 -45.78
N VAL A 1097 -15.22 -5.44 -46.67
CA VAL A 1097 -16.38 -6.31 -46.87
C VAL A 1097 -15.95 -7.73 -47.27
N GLY A 1098 -14.86 -7.86 -48.03
CA GLY A 1098 -14.20 -9.12 -48.37
C GLY A 1098 -13.57 -9.83 -47.17
N ALA A 1099 -12.63 -9.17 -46.46
CA ALA A 1099 -11.94 -9.74 -45.29
C ALA A 1099 -12.92 -10.24 -44.21
N PHE A 1100 -13.91 -9.40 -43.87
CA PHE A 1100 -14.97 -9.79 -42.95
C PHE A 1100 -15.84 -10.95 -43.48
N ALA A 1101 -15.99 -11.12 -44.80
CA ALA A 1101 -16.75 -12.21 -45.39
C ALA A 1101 -16.00 -13.56 -45.39
N ASP A 1102 -14.67 -13.54 -45.52
CA ASP A 1102 -13.83 -14.74 -45.34
C ASP A 1102 -13.62 -15.09 -43.85
N GLY A 1103 -13.76 -14.11 -42.95
CA GLY A 1103 -14.01 -14.32 -41.53
C GLY A 1103 -12.98 -13.72 -40.57
N ASP A 1104 -12.19 -12.76 -41.04
CA ASP A 1104 -11.14 -12.11 -40.26
C ASP A 1104 -11.70 -11.22 -39.14
N GLU A 1105 -10.94 -11.07 -38.04
CA GLU A 1105 -11.36 -10.31 -36.87
C GLU A 1105 -11.15 -8.80 -37.05
N GLU A 1106 -12.03 -7.99 -36.45
CA GLU A 1106 -12.04 -6.53 -36.65
C GLU A 1106 -10.72 -5.85 -36.24
N ARG A 1107 -10.10 -6.28 -35.14
CA ARG A 1107 -8.78 -5.79 -34.70
C ARG A 1107 -7.70 -5.99 -35.78
N THR A 1108 -7.68 -7.15 -36.44
CA THR A 1108 -6.71 -7.44 -37.51
C THR A 1108 -6.96 -6.66 -38.80
N VAL A 1109 -8.23 -6.36 -39.12
CA VAL A 1109 -8.55 -5.56 -40.32
C VAL A 1109 -8.26 -4.07 -40.10
N LEU A 1110 -8.48 -3.55 -38.88
CA LEU A 1110 -8.11 -2.19 -38.52
C LEU A 1110 -6.59 -1.93 -38.62
N MET A 1111 -5.76 -2.85 -38.12
CA MET A 1111 -4.30 -2.75 -38.25
C MET A 1111 -3.86 -2.74 -39.73
N GLN A 1112 -4.49 -3.55 -40.59
CA GLN A 1112 -4.17 -3.60 -42.03
C GLN A 1112 -4.62 -2.35 -42.81
N LEU A 1113 -5.63 -1.63 -42.35
CA LEU A 1113 -5.96 -0.30 -42.90
C LEU A 1113 -4.92 0.74 -42.48
N GLN A 1114 -4.42 0.67 -41.25
CA GLN A 1114 -3.38 1.56 -40.75
C GLN A 1114 -2.03 1.30 -41.45
N GLU A 1115 -1.65 0.02 -41.65
CA GLU A 1115 -0.51 -0.39 -42.51
C GLU A 1115 -0.59 0.13 -43.96
N THR A 1116 -1.78 0.52 -44.44
CA THR A 1116 -1.99 1.09 -45.79
C THR A 1116 -2.16 2.61 -45.80
N GLY A 1117 -1.93 3.29 -44.68
CA GLY A 1117 -1.88 4.75 -44.58
C GLY A 1117 -3.18 5.42 -44.11
N TRP A 1118 -4.23 4.67 -43.75
CA TRP A 1118 -5.45 5.25 -43.19
C TRP A 1118 -5.28 5.58 -41.70
N THR A 1119 -5.67 6.79 -41.28
CA THR A 1119 -5.64 7.15 -39.85
C THR A 1119 -6.55 6.24 -39.02
N ALA A 1120 -6.34 6.17 -37.70
CA ALA A 1120 -7.15 5.33 -36.82
C ALA A 1120 -8.66 5.67 -36.86
N LYS A 1121 -9.01 6.95 -36.98
CA LYS A 1121 -10.41 7.42 -37.11
C LYS A 1121 -11.02 7.02 -38.45
N GLN A 1122 -10.32 7.24 -39.56
CA GLN A 1122 -10.74 6.79 -40.90
C GLN A 1122 -10.85 5.27 -41.00
N SER A 1123 -9.93 4.52 -40.38
CA SER A 1123 -9.94 3.04 -40.38
C SER A 1123 -11.17 2.47 -39.68
N ARG A 1124 -11.57 3.02 -38.52
CA ARG A 1124 -12.83 2.64 -37.84
C ARG A 1124 -14.04 2.96 -38.70
N ALA A 1125 -14.08 4.14 -39.31
CA ALA A 1125 -15.16 4.55 -40.23
C ALA A 1125 -15.26 3.66 -41.49
N ILE A 1126 -14.15 3.26 -42.11
CA ILE A 1126 -14.12 2.29 -43.22
C ILE A 1126 -14.70 0.94 -42.78
N CYS A 1127 -14.35 0.46 -41.58
CA CYS A 1127 -14.94 -0.74 -41.00
C CYS A 1127 -16.45 -0.63 -40.76
N ASP A 1128 -16.95 0.51 -40.27
CA ASP A 1128 -18.39 0.72 -40.05
C ASP A 1128 -19.18 0.91 -41.35
N LEU A 1129 -18.60 1.58 -42.35
CA LEU A 1129 -19.12 1.59 -43.73
C LEU A 1129 -19.20 0.16 -44.28
N ALA A 1130 -18.16 -0.67 -44.10
CA ALA A 1130 -18.20 -2.06 -44.52
C ALA A 1130 -19.24 -2.92 -43.77
N LYS A 1131 -19.46 -2.67 -42.46
CA LYS A 1131 -20.56 -3.29 -41.69
C LYS A 1131 -21.93 -2.90 -42.29
N ASN A 1132 -22.10 -1.66 -42.74
CA ASN A 1132 -23.31 -1.21 -43.44
C ASN A 1132 -23.53 -1.92 -44.79
N HIS A 1133 -22.47 -2.22 -45.55
CA HIS A 1133 -22.56 -3.02 -46.78
C HIS A 1133 -22.91 -4.49 -46.53
N ARG A 1134 -22.78 -5.00 -45.29
CA ARG A 1134 -23.24 -6.36 -44.88
C ARG A 1134 -24.71 -6.42 -44.47
N GLY A 1135 -25.55 -5.46 -44.88
CA GLY A 1135 -26.98 -5.28 -44.54
C GLY A 1135 -27.89 -6.49 -44.78
#